data_AF-F0RFX3-F1
#
_entry.id   AF-F0RFX3-F1
#
_cell.length_a   1.000
_cell.length_b   1.000
_cell.length_c   1.000
_cell.angle_alpha   90.00
_cell.angle_beta   90.00
_cell.angle_gamma   90.00
#
_symmetry.space_group_name_H-M   'P 1'
#
loop_
_entity.id
_entity.type
_entity.pdbx_description
1 polymer ?
#
loop_
_entity_poly.entity_id
_entity_poly.type
_entity_poly.pdbx_seq_one_letter_code
_entity_poly.pdbx_strand_id
1 'polypeptide(L)'
;MKSTTKLLLAIAMLLPLLSFGQTQASNWYFGEGAGLRFNNDGSVTAVTDGKLNTTEGCATISDDTGNLLFYTDGIRVFTKDHTIMQNGTGLYGDPSSSQSALIVPNQKDTNIFYIFTVDTSVFEADPDYGLNYSTVDMSLDGGKGAVTSKNVRLLDYCSEKITAVLKDCFDKSVWVITYATNDGSEGIFDTFHAFEVNDTGVVTTSVKSKVSSLISDKRGYLKLSSDGTKMASANVSQGLYLYDFDADTGVLTNEQRININAPNKDPYGLEFSPNNELLYVHTYNAQQGLTTETSNLLQYNLMAPSISASEVVLDDRDIYRGALQLGENGKIYRTIATNYDQGTQYLGVINNPNQIGTAAGYQHNAVNLQGKLATQGLPPFIQSFFAKEDLVKNTDGSTSPSLTICEADNFTLEVDNLPGATYTWSLNGVPITNNSNVLNVTNATLADVGKYALEVTPADPAECPIIGEAQVNINPLPIAINTTLTQCDLDSDSTDGFASFNLEQASFDISNGIAENTVNFYASVADRDANLPITNPVGFTNTNFKSQTIYTSVTNENDCVVYAELYLEVQPTTSSLPTKLPYYACDINPLDTEVTGSFNLEDIKTLDYPGLEVNFYASITDASLELNPISGENYISTSATLYARLEASNQCQGVEEITLIVQPTPQVIINDEYYLCTDNPILELNAEPGYDIYQWFKIEANGTENLISSSVNTVINTIGNYRLELGYSYNGGAQNCTNSKQFVVTPSNIATITNVEVKDLSNNNSISIIVTGDGDYEYAILDLRGPYQDSNTFTNVPAGILEVFVRDKKGCGTTAPYSVSVIGYPKMFTPNGDAINDTWQINGISTTFLAKSDIYIFDRYGVLVAKIDPSSNGWDGDSKGIPAPESDYWFRAKLENGRDFNGHFSLKR
;
A
#
# COMPACT_ATOMS: atom_id res chain seq x y z
N MET A 1 -72.94 59.27 1.03
CA MET A 1 -73.48 57.90 1.16
C MET A 1 -72.91 57.04 0.05
N LYS A 2 -72.29 55.90 0.41
CA LYS A 2 -71.71 54.84 -0.45
C LYS A 2 -70.46 55.21 -1.27
N SER A 3 -69.27 54.86 -0.75
CA SER A 3 -68.16 54.23 -1.50
C SER A 3 -66.82 54.30 -0.75
N THR A 4 -66.70 53.68 0.43
CA THR A 4 -65.38 53.54 1.12
C THR A 4 -65.16 52.20 1.82
N THR A 5 -66.04 51.20 1.64
CA THR A 5 -65.99 49.94 2.42
C THR A 5 -65.51 48.72 1.63
N LYS A 6 -64.99 48.87 0.40
CA LYS A 6 -64.51 47.74 -0.42
C LYS A 6 -63.01 47.71 -0.70
N LEU A 7 -62.24 48.71 -0.24
CA LEU A 7 -60.78 48.73 -0.44
C LEU A 7 -59.99 48.25 0.79
N LEU A 8 -60.64 48.08 1.96
CA LEU A 8 -59.97 47.52 3.15
C LEU A 8 -59.96 45.98 3.20
N LEU A 9 -60.70 45.28 2.34
CA LEU A 9 -60.76 43.80 2.37
C LEU A 9 -59.79 43.12 1.37
N ALA A 10 -59.20 43.87 0.44
CA ALA A 10 -58.27 43.33 -0.57
C ALA A 10 -56.78 43.53 -0.21
N ILE A 11 -56.47 44.38 0.78
CA ILE A 11 -55.09 44.60 1.28
C ILE A 11 -54.78 43.70 2.48
N ALA A 12 -55.77 42.99 3.03
CA ALA A 12 -55.58 42.03 4.13
C ALA A 12 -55.16 40.61 3.69
N MET A 13 -55.08 40.32 2.38
CA MET A 13 -54.63 39.01 1.83
C MET A 13 -53.21 39.03 1.24
N LEU A 14 -52.45 40.11 1.46
CA LEU A 14 -51.05 40.25 1.04
C LEU A 14 -50.13 40.50 2.24
N LEU A 15 -50.44 39.89 3.39
CA LEU A 15 -49.39 39.59 4.36
C LEU A 15 -48.56 38.45 3.78
N PRO A 16 -47.22 38.57 3.69
CA PRO A 16 -46.41 37.38 3.53
C PRO A 16 -46.77 36.48 4.70
N LEU A 17 -47.29 35.29 4.40
CA LEU A 17 -47.21 34.18 5.34
C LEU A 17 -45.72 34.05 5.64
N LEU A 18 -45.31 34.48 6.84
CA LEU A 18 -43.97 34.24 7.34
C LEU A 18 -43.90 32.73 7.51
N SER A 19 -43.40 32.06 6.47
CA SER A 19 -42.90 30.70 6.50
C SER A 19 -42.05 30.55 7.76
N PHE A 20 -42.32 29.53 8.57
CA PHE A 20 -41.48 29.20 9.72
C PHE A 20 -40.12 28.75 9.21
N GLY A 21 -39.13 29.66 9.25
CA GLY A 21 -37.75 29.28 9.03
C GLY A 21 -37.23 28.55 10.25
N GLN A 22 -37.05 27.23 10.15
CA GLN A 22 -36.45 26.38 11.19
C GLN A 22 -34.97 26.12 10.90
N THR A 23 -34.21 27.21 10.85
CA THR A 23 -32.79 27.24 10.49
C THR A 23 -31.92 27.84 11.59
N GLN A 24 -32.46 27.96 12.81
CA GLN A 24 -31.76 28.59 13.93
C GLN A 24 -30.57 27.76 14.44
N ALA A 25 -30.48 26.49 14.04
CA ALA A 25 -29.38 25.58 14.34
C ALA A 25 -28.43 25.37 13.14
N SER A 26 -28.53 26.17 12.06
CA SER A 26 -27.77 25.96 10.82
C SER A 26 -26.26 26.17 10.95
N ASN A 27 -25.81 26.90 11.97
CA ASN A 27 -24.38 27.15 12.22
C ASN A 27 -24.01 26.65 13.60
N TRP A 28 -22.97 25.83 13.68
CA TRP A 28 -22.41 25.31 14.91
C TRP A 28 -21.02 25.89 15.14
N TYR A 29 -20.74 26.35 16.36
CA TYR A 29 -19.40 26.77 16.78
C TYR A 29 -19.10 26.10 18.11
N PHE A 30 -17.97 25.38 18.19
CA PHE A 30 -17.63 24.54 19.35
C PHE A 30 -16.11 24.27 19.44
N GLY A 31 -15.69 23.69 20.56
CA GLY A 31 -14.31 23.25 20.79
C GLY A 31 -13.26 24.35 20.59
N GLU A 32 -12.19 24.01 19.86
CA GLU A 32 -11.06 24.90 19.61
C GLU A 32 -11.11 25.47 18.19
N GLY A 33 -11.90 26.55 18.04
CA GLY A 33 -12.08 27.28 16.79
C GLY A 33 -12.74 26.47 15.67
N ALA A 34 -13.41 25.36 16.01
CA ALA A 34 -14.16 24.54 15.07
C ALA A 34 -15.58 25.07 14.87
N GLY A 35 -16.18 24.70 13.74
CA GLY A 35 -17.59 24.90 13.50
C GLY A 35 -18.09 24.13 12.29
N LEU A 36 -19.40 24.08 12.14
CA LEU A 36 -20.11 23.48 11.01
C LEU A 36 -21.16 24.43 10.48
N ARG A 37 -21.42 24.37 9.18
CA ARG A 37 -22.60 24.96 8.54
C ARG A 37 -23.39 23.86 7.86
N PHE A 38 -24.68 23.79 8.16
CA PHE A 38 -25.63 22.91 7.49
C PHE A 38 -26.12 23.59 6.22
N ASN A 39 -25.95 22.92 5.08
CA ASN A 39 -26.31 23.45 3.78
C ASN A 39 -27.70 22.96 3.37
N ASN A 40 -28.35 23.69 2.47
CA ASN A 40 -29.69 23.35 1.98
C ASN A 40 -29.74 22.04 1.17
N ASP A 41 -28.60 21.53 0.71
CA ASP A 41 -28.49 20.23 0.03
C ASP A 41 -28.26 19.06 1.02
N GLY A 42 -28.42 19.31 2.33
CA GLY A 42 -28.24 18.32 3.40
C GLY A 42 -26.77 18.03 3.74
N SER A 43 -25.83 18.55 2.96
CA SER A 43 -24.40 18.46 3.26
C SER A 43 -24.00 19.36 4.42
N VAL A 44 -22.82 19.12 4.98
CA VAL A 44 -22.26 19.94 6.05
C VAL A 44 -20.87 20.44 5.67
N THR A 45 -20.67 21.75 5.79
CA THR A 45 -19.39 22.41 5.56
C THR A 45 -18.70 22.69 6.88
N ALA A 46 -17.46 22.24 7.07
CA ALA A 46 -16.66 22.67 8.20
C ALA A 46 -16.25 24.15 8.04
N VAL A 47 -16.44 24.95 9.08
CA VAL A 47 -16.00 26.36 9.15
C VAL A 47 -14.89 26.52 10.19
N THR A 48 -13.90 27.35 9.88
CA THR A 48 -12.64 27.43 10.65
C THR A 48 -12.36 28.82 11.25
N ASP A 49 -13.33 29.72 11.15
CA ASP A 49 -13.25 31.12 11.61
C ASP A 49 -13.66 31.30 13.08
N GLY A 50 -14.19 30.25 13.70
CA GLY A 50 -14.59 30.19 15.10
C GLY A 50 -13.51 30.70 16.06
N LYS A 51 -13.97 31.36 17.14
CA LYS A 51 -13.11 31.96 18.18
C LYS A 51 -13.25 31.34 19.56
N LEU A 52 -14.12 30.32 19.67
CA LEU A 52 -14.22 29.55 20.90
C LEU A 52 -12.92 28.80 21.15
N ASN A 53 -12.58 28.69 22.42
CA ASN A 53 -11.58 27.77 22.94
C ASN A 53 -12.17 27.22 24.24
N THR A 54 -12.94 26.15 24.10
CA THR A 54 -13.74 25.54 25.16
C THR A 54 -13.51 24.03 25.23
N THR A 55 -13.53 23.49 26.45
CA THR A 55 -13.35 22.05 26.70
C THR A 55 -14.65 21.31 26.49
N GLU A 56 -15.76 21.87 26.97
CA GLU A 56 -17.07 21.23 26.96
C GLU A 56 -18.11 22.16 26.34
N GLY A 57 -18.82 22.93 27.17
CA GLY A 57 -19.99 23.69 26.76
C GLY A 57 -19.72 24.87 25.84
N CYS A 58 -20.70 25.12 24.98
CA CYS A 58 -20.82 26.29 24.13
C CYS A 58 -22.29 26.49 23.75
N ALA A 59 -22.62 27.62 23.13
CA ALA A 59 -23.92 27.82 22.48
C ALA A 59 -23.79 28.70 21.24
N THR A 60 -24.71 28.55 20.31
CA THR A 60 -24.78 29.34 19.08
C THR A 60 -26.22 29.46 18.61
N ILE A 61 -26.52 30.53 17.87
CA ILE A 61 -27.85 30.73 17.30
C ILE A 61 -27.74 31.39 15.92
N SER A 62 -28.59 30.95 15.01
CA SER A 62 -28.79 31.54 13.69
C SER A 62 -30.16 32.20 13.60
N ASP A 63 -30.37 33.06 12.60
CA ASP A 63 -31.69 33.59 12.28
C ASP A 63 -32.58 32.54 11.57
N ASP A 64 -33.83 32.92 11.34
CA ASP A 64 -34.85 32.12 10.63
C ASP A 64 -34.49 31.87 9.14
N THR A 65 -33.34 32.34 8.66
CA THR A 65 -32.82 32.04 7.32
C THR A 65 -31.48 31.31 7.34
N GLY A 66 -30.97 30.96 8.52
CA GLY A 66 -29.76 30.16 8.71
C GLY A 66 -28.48 31.00 8.71
N ASN A 67 -28.57 32.32 8.85
CA ASN A 67 -27.38 33.14 9.03
C ASN A 67 -26.99 33.19 10.51
N LEU A 68 -25.70 33.05 10.79
CA LEU A 68 -25.16 33.18 12.14
C LEU A 68 -25.51 34.55 12.73
N LEU A 69 -26.03 34.56 13.97
CA LEU A 69 -26.24 35.78 14.75
C LEU A 69 -25.09 35.99 15.74
N PHE A 70 -24.90 35.03 16.64
CA PHE A 70 -23.83 35.04 17.64
C PHE A 70 -23.60 33.64 18.25
N TYR A 71 -22.50 33.49 18.99
CA TYR A 71 -22.14 32.27 19.70
C TYR A 71 -21.32 32.60 20.97
N THR A 72 -21.22 31.67 21.91
CA THR A 72 -20.61 31.90 23.23
C THR A 72 -20.02 30.61 23.81
N ASP A 73 -18.98 30.74 24.63
CA ASP A 73 -18.44 29.68 25.50
C ASP A 73 -19.10 29.68 26.90
N GLY A 74 -20.01 30.63 27.17
CA GLY A 74 -20.64 30.83 28.47
C GLY A 74 -20.06 32.00 29.26
N ILE A 75 -18.85 32.49 28.92
CA ILE A 75 -18.19 33.64 29.57
C ILE A 75 -17.97 34.83 28.63
N ARG A 76 -17.93 34.56 27.31
CA ARG A 76 -17.67 35.52 26.23
C ARG A 76 -18.62 35.26 25.06
N VAL A 77 -19.32 36.31 24.65
CA VAL A 77 -20.22 36.31 23.48
C VAL A 77 -19.48 36.88 22.27
N PHE A 78 -19.47 36.14 21.17
CA PHE A 78 -18.92 36.53 19.89
C PHE A 78 -20.03 36.81 18.88
N THR A 79 -19.89 37.89 18.12
CA THR A 79 -20.80 38.27 17.04
C THR A 79 -20.59 37.39 15.81
N LYS A 80 -21.49 37.52 14.83
CA LYS A 80 -21.33 36.93 13.49
C LYS A 80 -20.04 37.30 12.75
N ASP A 81 -19.41 38.42 13.10
CA ASP A 81 -18.13 38.85 12.52
C ASP A 81 -16.92 38.28 13.29
N HIS A 82 -17.15 37.36 14.22
CA HIS A 82 -16.13 36.72 15.06
C HIS A 82 -15.36 37.70 15.96
N THR A 83 -15.99 38.82 16.34
CA THR A 83 -15.49 39.76 17.34
C THR A 83 -16.29 39.64 18.63
N ILE A 84 -15.71 40.05 19.76
CA ILE A 84 -16.44 40.09 21.04
C ILE A 84 -17.61 41.08 20.92
N MET A 85 -18.82 40.62 21.26
CA MET A 85 -20.04 41.44 21.26
C MET A 85 -19.90 42.60 22.25
N GLN A 86 -20.53 43.74 21.98
CA GLN A 86 -20.52 44.85 22.91
C GLN A 86 -21.08 44.40 24.27
N ASN A 87 -20.31 44.62 25.34
CA ASN A 87 -20.64 44.14 26.69
C ASN A 87 -20.71 42.59 26.79
N GLY A 88 -20.13 41.85 25.85
CA GLY A 88 -20.23 40.39 25.75
C GLY A 88 -19.31 39.58 26.66
N THR A 89 -18.50 40.20 27.52
CA THR A 89 -17.59 39.49 28.44
C THR A 89 -18.12 39.45 29.88
N GLY A 90 -17.65 38.47 30.65
CA GLY A 90 -17.93 38.35 32.08
C GLY A 90 -19.31 37.79 32.39
N LEU A 91 -19.82 36.90 31.53
CA LEU A 91 -20.99 36.09 31.85
C LEU A 91 -20.62 35.03 32.90
N TYR A 92 -21.59 34.58 33.70
CA TYR A 92 -21.42 33.59 34.78
C TYR A 92 -21.76 32.16 34.33
N GLY A 93 -21.18 31.73 33.22
CA GLY A 93 -21.06 30.29 32.93
C GLY A 93 -19.61 29.85 33.04
N ASP A 94 -19.33 28.61 32.69
CA ASP A 94 -17.96 28.10 32.64
C ASP A 94 -17.72 27.21 31.40
N PRO A 95 -16.66 27.42 30.60
CA PRO A 95 -16.35 26.61 29.42
C PRO A 95 -16.13 25.10 29.70
N SER A 96 -15.86 24.73 30.95
CA SER A 96 -15.73 23.36 31.43
C SER A 96 -17.05 22.76 31.91
N SER A 97 -18.15 23.53 31.98
CA SER A 97 -19.48 22.99 32.23
C SER A 97 -19.99 22.25 30.99
N SER A 98 -20.50 21.02 31.18
CA SER A 98 -20.98 20.15 30.09
C SER A 98 -21.92 20.82 29.07
N GLN A 99 -22.85 21.66 29.50
CA GLN A 99 -23.75 22.44 28.64
C GLN A 99 -23.73 23.95 28.99
N SER A 100 -22.53 24.53 29.17
CA SER A 100 -22.24 25.88 29.72
C SER A 100 -23.19 27.03 29.37
N ALA A 101 -23.81 27.01 28.20
CA ALA A 101 -24.81 28.00 27.81
C ALA A 101 -25.93 27.42 26.94
N LEU A 102 -27.07 28.11 26.93
CA LEU A 102 -28.18 27.88 26.02
C LEU A 102 -28.77 29.22 25.58
N ILE A 103 -29.08 29.37 24.29
CA ILE A 103 -29.63 30.61 23.74
C ILE A 103 -31.11 30.42 23.40
N VAL A 104 -31.96 31.30 23.93
CA VAL A 104 -33.41 31.27 23.72
C VAL A 104 -33.88 32.63 23.19
N PRO A 105 -34.52 32.71 22.00
CA PRO A 105 -35.08 33.95 21.49
C PRO A 105 -36.28 34.42 22.33
N ASN A 106 -36.53 35.72 22.35
CA ASN A 106 -37.79 36.26 22.82
C ASN A 106 -38.89 36.01 21.77
N GLN A 107 -40.09 35.69 22.24
CA GLN A 107 -41.16 35.23 21.36
C GLN A 107 -41.89 36.33 20.59
N LYS A 108 -41.75 37.58 21.04
CA LYS A 108 -42.44 38.73 20.44
C LYS A 108 -41.47 39.68 19.75
N ASP A 109 -40.31 39.91 20.34
CA ASP A 109 -39.26 40.75 19.76
C ASP A 109 -38.14 39.86 19.24
N THR A 110 -38.13 39.68 17.92
CA THR A 110 -37.15 38.84 17.20
C THR A 110 -35.71 39.36 17.31
N ASN A 111 -35.48 40.55 17.88
CA ASN A 111 -34.13 41.06 18.15
C ASN A 111 -33.63 40.71 19.55
N ILE A 112 -34.50 40.28 20.46
CA ILE A 112 -34.13 39.99 21.84
C ILE A 112 -33.85 38.50 22.01
N PHE A 113 -32.72 38.19 22.64
CA PHE A 113 -32.31 36.83 22.97
C PHE A 113 -31.86 36.76 24.42
N TYR A 114 -32.02 35.59 25.04
CA TYR A 114 -31.55 35.30 26.38
C TYR A 114 -30.47 34.23 26.32
N ILE A 115 -29.31 34.51 26.88
CA ILE A 115 -28.24 33.54 27.10
C ILE A 115 -28.39 33.04 28.52
N PHE A 116 -28.83 31.81 28.69
CA PHE A 116 -28.78 31.10 29.96
C PHE A 116 -27.38 30.51 30.13
N THR A 117 -26.80 30.65 31.31
CA THR A 117 -25.51 30.09 31.65
C THR A 117 -25.62 29.23 32.90
N VAL A 118 -24.99 28.06 32.84
CA VAL A 118 -24.76 27.19 34.00
C VAL A 118 -23.28 27.17 34.29
N ASP A 119 -22.97 27.10 35.57
CA ASP A 119 -21.61 27.25 36.08
C ASP A 119 -21.14 25.98 36.80
N THR A 120 -19.82 25.83 36.93
CA THR A 120 -19.19 24.77 37.71
C THR A 120 -17.90 25.28 38.33
N SER A 121 -17.49 24.67 39.44
CA SER A 121 -16.26 25.02 40.14
C SER A 121 -15.19 23.98 39.81
N VAL A 122 -14.18 24.36 39.03
CA VAL A 122 -13.15 23.42 38.54
C VAL A 122 -11.92 23.32 39.44
N PHE A 123 -11.74 24.23 40.41
CA PHE A 123 -10.67 24.16 41.41
C PHE A 123 -11.04 24.92 42.71
N GLU A 124 -10.28 24.64 43.77
CA GLU A 124 -10.47 25.30 45.07
C GLU A 124 -10.29 26.83 44.93
N ALA A 125 -11.35 27.59 45.26
CA ALA A 125 -11.51 29.05 45.10
C ALA A 125 -12.16 29.56 43.79
N ASP A 126 -12.58 28.67 42.89
CA ASP A 126 -13.43 29.03 41.76
C ASP A 126 -14.92 29.12 42.19
N PRO A 127 -15.55 30.30 42.18
CA PRO A 127 -16.91 30.48 42.67
C PRO A 127 -17.93 29.85 41.71
N ASP A 128 -18.86 29.06 42.25
CA ASP A 128 -20.03 28.57 41.51
C ASP A 128 -21.16 29.61 41.57
N TYR A 129 -21.60 30.07 40.41
CA TYR A 129 -22.63 31.09 40.23
C TYR A 129 -24.02 30.51 39.91
N GLY A 130 -24.16 29.19 39.78
CA GLY A 130 -25.44 28.53 39.50
C GLY A 130 -26.04 28.88 38.13
N LEU A 131 -27.37 28.97 38.07
CA LEU A 131 -28.10 29.29 36.84
C LEU A 131 -28.35 30.80 36.74
N ASN A 132 -27.88 31.42 35.66
CA ASN A 132 -28.09 32.83 35.37
C ASN A 132 -28.60 33.01 33.93
N TYR A 133 -29.17 34.19 33.63
CA TYR A 133 -29.42 34.60 32.25
C TYR A 133 -28.92 36.02 31.97
N SER A 134 -28.60 36.28 30.71
CA SER A 134 -28.22 37.59 30.18
C SER A 134 -29.05 37.93 28.95
N THR A 135 -29.42 39.19 28.78
CA THR A 135 -30.22 39.66 27.64
C THR A 135 -29.31 40.24 26.56
N VAL A 136 -29.47 39.75 25.34
CA VAL A 136 -28.86 40.28 24.11
C VAL A 136 -29.93 41.02 23.32
N ASP A 137 -29.60 42.21 22.83
CA ASP A 137 -30.42 42.96 21.87
C ASP A 137 -29.65 43.10 20.56
N MET A 138 -30.10 42.37 19.54
CA MET A 138 -29.51 42.33 18.20
C MET A 138 -29.77 43.58 17.37
N SER A 139 -30.66 44.48 17.79
CA SER A 139 -30.89 45.76 17.09
C SER A 139 -29.75 46.76 17.31
N LEU A 140 -28.88 46.50 18.30
CA LEU A 140 -27.76 47.35 18.67
C LEU A 140 -26.48 47.05 17.85
N ASP A 141 -25.50 47.96 17.96
CA ASP A 141 -24.20 47.89 17.28
C ASP A 141 -24.29 47.59 15.76
N GLY A 142 -25.27 48.20 15.09
CA GLY A 142 -25.47 48.03 13.65
C GLY A 142 -25.89 46.60 13.24
N GLY A 143 -26.62 45.88 14.10
CA GLY A 143 -27.07 44.51 13.84
C GLY A 143 -26.09 43.43 14.32
N LYS A 144 -25.04 43.81 15.06
CA LYS A 144 -24.09 42.87 15.69
C LYS A 144 -24.50 42.50 17.12
N GLY A 145 -25.41 43.27 17.70
CA GLY A 145 -25.96 43.07 19.02
C GLY A 145 -25.09 43.59 20.16
N ALA A 146 -25.73 43.78 21.32
CA ALA A 146 -25.07 44.09 22.57
C ALA A 146 -25.76 43.38 23.73
N VAL A 147 -24.99 43.01 24.76
CA VAL A 147 -25.56 42.48 26.00
C VAL A 147 -26.06 43.64 26.86
N THR A 148 -27.38 43.74 27.07
CA THR A 148 -28.04 44.88 27.72
C THR A 148 -28.29 44.65 29.22
N SER A 149 -28.46 43.40 29.63
CA SER A 149 -28.54 42.96 31.02
C SER A 149 -27.71 41.69 31.19
N LYS A 150 -26.97 41.56 32.30
CA LYS A 150 -26.09 40.41 32.52
C LYS A 150 -26.36 39.71 33.83
N ASN A 151 -26.16 38.40 33.81
CA ASN A 151 -26.02 37.57 35.01
C ASN A 151 -27.19 37.75 35.99
N VAL A 152 -28.41 37.82 35.48
CA VAL A 152 -29.61 37.82 36.30
C VAL A 152 -29.78 36.41 36.84
N ARG A 153 -29.61 36.26 38.15
CA ARG A 153 -29.60 34.97 38.82
C ARG A 153 -31.00 34.36 38.93
N LEU A 154 -31.09 33.06 38.65
CA LEU A 154 -32.29 32.24 38.82
C LEU A 154 -32.15 31.21 39.93
N LEU A 155 -30.98 30.57 40.04
CA LEU A 155 -30.64 29.62 41.11
C LEU A 155 -29.22 29.91 41.60
N ASP A 156 -28.95 29.75 42.89
CA ASP A 156 -27.60 29.94 43.45
C ASP A 156 -26.66 28.78 43.08
N TYR A 157 -27.21 27.56 42.96
CA TYR A 157 -26.49 26.35 42.56
C TYR A 157 -27.37 25.46 41.67
N CYS A 158 -26.74 24.81 40.68
CA CYS A 158 -27.36 23.79 39.83
C CYS A 158 -26.32 22.80 39.30
N SER A 159 -26.77 21.77 38.58
CA SER A 159 -25.91 20.93 37.75
C SER A 159 -25.40 21.69 36.53
N GLU A 160 -24.42 21.12 35.81
CA GLU A 160 -23.88 21.68 34.56
C GLU A 160 -24.81 21.48 33.35
N LYS A 161 -26.03 20.99 33.60
CA LYS A 161 -26.94 20.47 32.58
C LYS A 161 -28.11 21.42 32.37
N ILE A 162 -28.39 21.72 31.12
CA ILE A 162 -29.48 22.60 30.71
C ILE A 162 -30.07 22.15 29.39
N THR A 163 -31.38 22.32 29.23
CA THR A 163 -32.08 22.03 27.98
C THR A 163 -33.26 22.97 27.80
N ALA A 164 -33.83 23.00 26.59
CA ALA A 164 -35.07 23.72 26.35
C ALA A 164 -35.95 23.03 25.31
N VAL A 165 -37.25 23.29 25.39
CA VAL A 165 -38.26 22.85 24.42
C VAL A 165 -39.36 23.90 24.33
N LEU A 166 -40.06 23.92 23.20
CA LEU A 166 -41.24 24.76 23.05
C LEU A 166 -42.36 24.24 23.97
N LYS A 167 -43.03 25.14 24.67
CA LYS A 167 -44.25 24.84 25.46
C LYS A 167 -45.46 24.75 24.54
N ASP A 168 -45.66 25.77 23.72
CA ASP A 168 -46.75 25.86 22.76
C ASP A 168 -46.30 26.62 21.52
N CYS A 169 -46.80 26.25 20.34
CA CYS A 169 -46.47 26.88 19.07
C CYS A 169 -47.21 28.20 18.81
N PHE A 170 -48.31 28.49 19.53
CA PHE A 170 -49.07 29.74 19.35
C PHE A 170 -48.50 30.87 20.20
N ASP A 171 -48.30 30.64 21.49
CA ASP A 171 -47.64 31.62 22.36
C ASP A 171 -46.11 31.62 22.19
N LYS A 172 -45.58 30.57 21.54
CA LYS A 172 -44.17 30.27 21.30
C LYS A 172 -43.33 30.20 22.59
N SER A 173 -43.94 30.14 23.76
CA SER A 173 -43.22 30.12 25.02
C SER A 173 -42.28 28.92 25.09
N VAL A 174 -41.13 29.09 25.74
CA VAL A 174 -40.08 28.06 25.80
C VAL A 174 -39.82 27.71 27.26
N TRP A 175 -39.77 26.41 27.55
CA TRP A 175 -39.27 25.92 28.82
C TRP A 175 -37.75 25.82 28.79
N VAL A 176 -37.09 26.36 29.80
CA VAL A 176 -35.65 26.17 30.07
C VAL A 176 -35.52 25.36 31.35
N ILE A 177 -34.88 24.20 31.25
CA ILE A 177 -34.85 23.21 32.34
C ILE A 177 -33.42 22.97 32.79
N THR A 178 -33.20 22.98 34.10
CA THR A 178 -31.96 22.53 34.75
C THR A 178 -32.25 21.64 35.95
N TYR A 179 -31.22 21.05 36.55
CA TYR A 179 -31.32 20.17 37.71
C TYR A 179 -30.62 20.77 38.93
N ALA A 180 -31.30 20.84 40.07
CA ALA A 180 -30.80 21.45 41.29
C ALA A 180 -31.42 20.80 42.55
N THR A 181 -31.12 21.37 43.72
CA THR A 181 -31.88 21.11 44.95
C THR A 181 -33.22 21.85 44.89
N ASN A 182 -34.21 21.40 45.64
CA ASN A 182 -35.55 22.02 45.66
C ASN A 182 -35.56 23.56 45.85
N ASP A 183 -34.62 24.14 46.60
CA ASP A 183 -34.52 25.59 46.81
C ASP A 183 -33.44 26.29 45.96
N GLY A 184 -32.73 25.54 45.11
CA GLY A 184 -31.67 26.08 44.26
C GLY A 184 -30.39 26.42 45.01
N SER A 185 -30.20 25.86 46.22
CA SER A 185 -28.99 26.02 47.03
C SER A 185 -28.01 24.85 46.86
N GLU A 186 -26.80 24.99 47.42
CA GLU A 186 -25.78 23.94 47.37
C GLU A 186 -26.26 22.65 48.06
N GLY A 187 -26.13 21.50 47.38
CA GLY A 187 -26.52 20.22 47.94
C GLY A 187 -26.66 19.12 46.90
N ILE A 188 -27.34 18.04 47.29
CA ILE A 188 -27.63 16.90 46.41
C ILE A 188 -28.85 17.22 45.56
N PHE A 189 -28.70 17.12 44.24
CA PHE A 189 -29.76 17.43 43.29
C PHE A 189 -30.86 16.37 43.33
N ASP A 190 -32.09 16.86 43.47
CA ASP A 190 -33.31 16.06 43.59
C ASP A 190 -34.52 16.72 42.89
N THR A 191 -34.34 17.88 42.26
CA THR A 191 -35.44 18.67 41.70
C THR A 191 -35.05 19.27 40.35
N PHE A 192 -35.86 19.00 39.32
CA PHE A 192 -35.78 19.72 38.05
C PHE A 192 -36.55 21.05 38.13
N HIS A 193 -35.95 22.11 37.61
CA HIS A 193 -36.51 23.46 37.57
C HIS A 193 -36.77 23.87 36.12
N ALA A 194 -38.03 24.05 35.75
CA ALA A 194 -38.45 24.54 34.44
C ALA A 194 -38.85 26.02 34.53
N PHE A 195 -38.08 26.90 33.89
CA PHE A 195 -38.34 28.34 33.79
C PHE A 195 -38.98 28.65 32.44
N GLU A 196 -40.06 29.43 32.44
CA GLU A 196 -40.74 29.82 31.21
C GLU A 196 -40.08 31.07 30.63
N VAL A 197 -39.83 31.07 29.32
CA VAL A 197 -39.51 32.26 28.54
C VAL A 197 -40.71 32.56 27.64
N ASN A 198 -41.43 33.64 27.96
CA ASN A 198 -42.64 34.03 27.24
C ASN A 198 -42.49 35.44 26.61
N ASP A 199 -43.60 36.01 26.13
CA ASP A 199 -43.63 37.31 25.45
C ASP A 199 -43.17 38.49 26.34
N THR A 200 -43.20 38.33 27.66
CA THR A 200 -42.70 39.31 28.63
C THR A 200 -41.23 39.11 29.01
N GLY A 201 -40.61 37.99 28.59
CA GLY A 201 -39.24 37.61 28.87
C GLY A 201 -39.13 36.40 29.79
N VAL A 202 -38.06 36.32 30.57
CA VAL A 202 -37.77 35.19 31.47
C VAL A 202 -38.60 35.29 32.75
N VAL A 203 -39.45 34.30 33.01
CA VAL A 203 -40.17 34.12 34.27
C VAL A 203 -39.20 33.56 35.30
N THR A 204 -38.93 34.32 36.37
CA THR A 204 -37.89 33.98 37.35
C THR A 204 -38.30 32.93 38.38
N THR A 205 -39.56 32.51 38.39
CA THR A 205 -40.06 31.40 39.21
C THR A 205 -40.20 30.15 38.36
N SER A 206 -39.57 29.06 38.77
CA SER A 206 -39.66 27.78 38.06
C SER A 206 -40.83 26.92 38.52
N VAL A 207 -41.35 26.13 37.59
CA VAL A 207 -42.10 24.90 37.90
C VAL A 207 -41.09 23.85 38.38
N LYS A 208 -41.40 23.21 39.51
CA LYS A 208 -40.48 22.29 40.19
C LYS A 208 -40.99 20.86 40.13
N SER A 209 -40.14 19.96 39.67
CA SER A 209 -40.44 18.53 39.61
C SER A 209 -39.42 17.76 40.44
N LYS A 210 -39.82 17.38 41.66
CA LYS A 210 -38.98 16.60 42.58
C LYS A 210 -38.97 15.13 42.19
N VAL A 211 -37.79 14.52 42.14
CA VAL A 211 -37.57 13.13 41.73
C VAL A 211 -36.98 12.28 42.87
N SER A 212 -36.91 10.95 42.69
CA SER A 212 -36.39 10.05 43.73
C SER A 212 -34.89 9.82 43.60
N SER A 213 -34.31 10.01 42.42
CA SER A 213 -32.85 9.96 42.25
C SER A 213 -32.17 11.12 42.98
N LEU A 214 -31.06 10.77 43.66
CA LEU A 214 -30.23 11.69 44.42
C LEU A 214 -28.87 11.77 43.72
N ILE A 215 -28.61 12.88 43.03
CA ILE A 215 -27.43 13.05 42.19
C ILE A 215 -26.54 14.13 42.81
N SER A 216 -25.26 13.79 42.98
CA SER A 216 -24.23 14.70 43.50
C SER A 216 -23.22 15.10 42.42
N ASP A 217 -23.08 14.30 41.35
CA ASP A 217 -22.26 14.65 40.20
C ASP A 217 -22.99 15.66 39.32
N LYS A 218 -22.36 16.80 39.05
CA LYS A 218 -22.95 17.88 38.25
C LYS A 218 -22.96 17.57 36.76
N ARG A 219 -22.11 16.64 36.31
CA ARG A 219 -21.76 16.41 34.90
C ARG A 219 -22.74 15.46 34.20
N GLY A 220 -22.86 15.66 32.90
CA GLY A 220 -23.67 14.84 31.99
C GLY A 220 -24.49 15.74 31.08
N TYR A 221 -25.48 15.19 30.38
CA TYR A 221 -26.35 15.96 29.49
C TYR A 221 -27.81 15.83 29.90
N LEU A 222 -28.56 16.92 29.68
CA LEU A 222 -30.00 16.95 29.72
C LEU A 222 -30.52 17.19 28.30
N LYS A 223 -31.43 16.34 27.83
CA LYS A 223 -32.17 16.54 26.57
C LYS A 223 -33.64 16.23 26.74
N LEU A 224 -34.45 16.99 26.03
CA LEU A 224 -35.85 16.69 25.78
C LEU A 224 -35.96 16.01 24.40
N SER A 225 -36.96 15.17 24.23
CA SER A 225 -37.41 14.76 22.90
C SER A 225 -37.90 15.99 22.13
N SER A 226 -37.81 15.97 20.80
CA SER A 226 -38.11 17.13 19.97
C SER A 226 -39.58 17.58 20.10
N ASP A 227 -40.47 16.61 20.36
CA ASP A 227 -41.90 16.80 20.62
C ASP A 227 -42.24 17.27 22.05
N GLY A 228 -41.25 17.34 22.95
CA GLY A 228 -41.45 17.73 24.34
C GLY A 228 -42.25 16.74 25.19
N THR A 229 -42.32 15.46 24.83
CA THR A 229 -43.04 14.45 25.62
C THR A 229 -42.15 13.67 26.60
N LYS A 230 -40.82 13.69 26.40
CA LYS A 230 -39.85 12.96 27.22
C LYS A 230 -38.62 13.80 27.52
N MET A 231 -37.97 13.49 28.64
CA MET A 231 -36.67 14.03 29.00
C MET A 231 -35.72 12.90 29.42
N ALA A 232 -34.48 12.94 28.94
CA ALA A 232 -33.43 12.05 29.38
C ALA A 232 -32.33 12.84 30.10
N SER A 233 -31.84 12.27 31.21
CA SER A 233 -30.80 12.85 32.06
C SER A 233 -29.66 11.84 32.22
N ALA A 234 -28.51 12.16 31.62
CA ALA A 234 -27.25 11.47 31.89
C ALA A 234 -26.62 12.07 33.15
N ASN A 235 -26.22 11.19 34.07
CA ASN A 235 -25.53 11.56 35.30
C ASN A 235 -24.27 10.70 35.39
N VAL A 236 -23.11 11.32 35.22
CA VAL A 236 -21.81 10.62 35.29
C VAL A 236 -21.71 9.88 36.63
N SER A 237 -21.28 8.61 36.62
CA SER A 237 -21.20 7.73 37.80
C SER A 237 -22.50 7.41 38.54
N GLN A 238 -23.63 8.03 38.18
CA GLN A 238 -24.90 7.91 38.94
C GLN A 238 -26.09 7.48 38.07
N GLY A 239 -25.86 7.26 36.76
CA GLY A 239 -26.74 6.52 35.87
C GLY A 239 -27.57 7.39 34.92
N LEU A 240 -28.34 6.69 34.08
CA LEU A 240 -29.19 7.26 33.04
C LEU A 240 -30.66 7.15 33.44
N TYR A 241 -31.39 8.24 33.32
CA TYR A 241 -32.82 8.31 33.68
C TYR A 241 -33.64 8.92 32.55
N LEU A 242 -34.84 8.39 32.36
CA LEU A 242 -35.87 8.87 31.46
C LEU A 242 -37.08 9.33 32.28
N TYR A 243 -37.74 10.37 31.80
CA TYR A 243 -38.91 10.97 32.42
C TYR A 243 -39.95 11.28 31.35
N ASP A 244 -41.22 11.26 31.73
CA ASP A 244 -42.29 11.85 30.92
C ASP A 244 -42.34 13.36 31.23
N PHE A 245 -42.34 14.19 30.19
CA PHE A 245 -42.44 15.64 30.29
C PHE A 245 -43.79 16.11 29.75
N ASP A 246 -44.44 17.00 30.48
CA ASP A 246 -45.65 17.68 30.06
C ASP A 246 -45.28 19.10 29.61
N ALA A 247 -45.21 19.32 28.29
CA ALA A 247 -44.86 20.60 27.70
C ALA A 247 -45.86 21.72 28.04
N ASP A 248 -47.13 21.41 28.31
CA ASP A 248 -48.12 22.43 28.67
C ASP A 248 -47.85 23.00 30.07
N THR A 249 -47.41 22.14 30.98
CA THR A 249 -47.28 22.47 32.41
C THR A 249 -45.85 22.65 32.91
N GLY A 250 -44.85 22.14 32.17
CA GLY A 250 -43.45 22.12 32.59
C GLY A 250 -43.13 21.06 33.66
N VAL A 251 -44.03 20.10 33.89
CA VAL A 251 -43.90 19.08 34.95
C VAL A 251 -43.27 17.81 34.42
N LEU A 252 -42.38 17.21 35.23
CA LEU A 252 -41.78 15.89 34.99
C LEU A 252 -42.42 14.84 35.88
N THR A 253 -42.70 13.68 35.31
CA THR A 253 -43.23 12.52 36.03
C THR A 253 -42.57 11.22 35.56
N ASN A 254 -42.96 10.09 36.19
CA ASN A 254 -42.58 8.75 35.75
C ASN A 254 -41.06 8.54 35.59
N GLU A 255 -40.30 8.84 36.65
CA GLU A 255 -38.86 8.57 36.68
C GLU A 255 -38.56 7.09 36.43
N GLN A 256 -37.83 6.82 35.35
CA GLN A 256 -37.41 5.48 34.96
C GLN A 256 -35.89 5.43 34.80
N ARG A 257 -35.24 4.55 35.55
CA ARG A 257 -33.81 4.26 35.36
C ARG A 257 -33.61 3.34 34.15
N ILE A 258 -32.70 3.71 33.25
CA ILE A 258 -32.22 2.84 32.18
C ILE A 258 -30.90 2.21 32.63
N ASN A 259 -30.88 0.88 32.77
CA ASN A 259 -29.67 0.15 33.11
C ASN A 259 -28.75 0.03 31.89
N ILE A 260 -27.49 0.42 32.05
CA ILE A 260 -26.44 0.29 31.04
C ILE A 260 -25.71 -1.04 31.26
N ASN A 261 -25.76 -1.93 30.27
CA ASN A 261 -25.14 -3.25 30.33
C ASN A 261 -23.74 -3.28 29.69
N ALA A 262 -23.46 -2.35 28.78
CA ALA A 262 -22.17 -2.16 28.14
C ALA A 262 -21.01 -2.00 29.16
N PRO A 263 -19.75 -2.28 28.75
CA PRO A 263 -18.59 -2.21 29.64
C PRO A 263 -18.38 -0.83 30.26
N ASN A 264 -18.52 0.23 29.47
CA ASN A 264 -18.39 1.61 29.92
C ASN A 264 -19.76 2.13 30.36
N LYS A 265 -19.91 2.42 31.65
CA LYS A 265 -21.23 2.59 32.29
C LYS A 265 -21.57 4.01 32.68
N ASP A 266 -20.65 4.96 32.52
CA ASP A 266 -20.86 6.33 32.95
C ASP A 266 -21.41 7.14 31.78
N PRO A 267 -22.71 7.51 31.77
CA PRO A 267 -23.29 8.26 30.68
C PRO A 267 -22.87 9.73 30.75
N TYR A 268 -22.57 10.32 29.59
CA TYR A 268 -22.22 11.73 29.46
C TYR A 268 -23.14 12.44 28.46
N GLY A 269 -22.86 12.34 27.16
CA GLY A 269 -23.70 12.90 26.09
C GLY A 269 -24.88 11.98 25.77
N LEU A 270 -26.03 12.56 25.42
CA LEU A 270 -27.19 11.81 24.93
C LEU A 270 -27.97 12.64 23.90
N GLU A 271 -28.73 11.98 23.05
CA GLU A 271 -29.63 12.61 22.07
C GLU A 271 -30.79 11.69 21.67
N PHE A 272 -31.96 12.25 21.43
CA PHE A 272 -33.11 11.51 20.89
C PHE A 272 -33.02 11.38 19.36
N SER A 273 -33.56 10.30 18.80
CA SER A 273 -33.80 10.25 17.35
C SER A 273 -34.82 11.32 16.93
N PRO A 274 -34.78 11.79 15.67
CA PRO A 274 -35.77 12.73 15.14
C PRO A 274 -37.23 12.31 15.40
N ASN A 275 -37.53 11.02 15.26
CA ASN A 275 -38.87 10.47 15.49
C ASN A 275 -39.19 10.18 16.96
N ASN A 276 -38.29 10.50 17.90
CA ASN A 276 -38.42 10.30 19.35
C ASN A 276 -38.58 8.84 19.82
N GLU A 277 -38.39 7.84 18.96
CA GLU A 277 -38.52 6.42 19.31
C GLU A 277 -37.23 5.78 19.84
N LEU A 278 -36.08 6.41 19.59
CA LEU A 278 -34.76 5.92 19.97
C LEU A 278 -34.02 6.95 20.83
N LEU A 279 -33.22 6.45 21.77
CA LEU A 279 -32.32 7.25 22.60
C LEU A 279 -30.88 6.80 22.37
N TYR A 280 -30.01 7.74 21.98
CA TYR A 280 -28.57 7.52 21.82
C TYR A 280 -27.82 8.07 23.01
N VAL A 281 -26.81 7.33 23.47
CA VAL A 281 -26.04 7.69 24.67
C VAL A 281 -24.56 7.39 24.45
N HIS A 282 -23.71 8.38 24.70
CA HIS A 282 -22.26 8.20 24.77
C HIS A 282 -21.89 7.94 26.24
N THR A 283 -21.41 6.73 26.52
CA THR A 283 -20.94 6.33 27.85
C THR A 283 -19.43 6.14 27.85
N TYR A 284 -18.76 6.32 28.98
CA TYR A 284 -17.32 6.16 29.10
C TYR A 284 -16.93 5.54 30.44
N ASN A 285 -15.64 5.24 30.62
CA ASN A 285 -15.10 4.79 31.89
C ASN A 285 -14.63 6.00 32.70
N ALA A 286 -15.40 6.42 33.71
CA ALA A 286 -15.06 7.59 34.52
C ALA A 286 -13.96 7.33 35.57
N GLN A 287 -13.28 6.19 35.53
CA GLN A 287 -12.18 5.88 36.44
C GLN A 287 -11.00 6.83 36.22
N GLN A 288 -10.53 7.48 37.29
CA GLN A 288 -9.38 8.38 37.20
C GLN A 288 -8.05 7.63 37.05
N GLY A 289 -7.10 8.23 36.32
CA GLY A 289 -5.72 7.75 36.19
C GLY A 289 -5.54 6.55 35.25
N LEU A 290 -6.49 6.32 34.34
CA LEU A 290 -6.36 5.31 33.30
C LEU A 290 -5.25 5.68 32.31
N THR A 291 -4.54 4.67 31.80
CA THR A 291 -3.57 4.86 30.71
C THR A 291 -4.26 5.04 29.36
N THR A 292 -5.49 4.54 29.24
CA THR A 292 -6.29 4.52 28.01
C THR A 292 -7.75 4.72 28.40
N GLU A 293 -8.36 5.75 27.83
CA GLU A 293 -9.79 6.03 27.98
C GLU A 293 -10.58 5.09 27.09
N THR A 294 -11.76 4.66 27.54
CA THR A 294 -12.64 3.74 26.81
C THR A 294 -14.08 4.25 26.87
N SER A 295 -14.81 4.13 25.76
CA SER A 295 -16.18 4.60 25.64
C SER A 295 -17.05 3.75 24.72
N ASN A 296 -18.37 3.83 24.91
CA ASN A 296 -19.37 3.24 24.04
C ASN A 296 -20.30 4.30 23.45
N LEU A 297 -20.82 4.02 22.25
CA LEU A 297 -22.04 4.65 21.72
C LEU A 297 -23.16 3.61 21.78
N LEU A 298 -24.20 3.92 22.54
CA LEU A 298 -25.34 3.04 22.81
C LEU A 298 -26.60 3.59 22.15
N GLN A 299 -27.50 2.69 21.79
CA GLN A 299 -28.85 2.98 21.32
C GLN A 299 -29.86 2.19 22.16
N TYR A 300 -30.98 2.82 22.50
CA TYR A 300 -32.10 2.20 23.19
C TYR A 300 -33.40 2.45 22.42
N ASN A 301 -34.25 1.42 22.32
CA ASN A 301 -35.60 1.52 21.77
C ASN A 301 -36.59 1.89 22.89
N LEU A 302 -37.12 3.11 22.82
CA LEU A 302 -38.06 3.65 23.80
C LEU A 302 -39.46 3.03 23.68
N MET A 303 -39.76 2.38 22.56
CA MET A 303 -40.99 1.64 22.31
C MET A 303 -40.93 0.18 22.76
N ALA A 304 -39.75 -0.30 23.19
CA ALA A 304 -39.58 -1.68 23.64
C ALA A 304 -40.25 -1.91 25.01
N PRO A 305 -40.83 -3.10 25.28
CA PRO A 305 -41.40 -3.44 26.59
C PRO A 305 -40.41 -3.30 27.75
N SER A 306 -39.11 -3.47 27.47
CA SER A 306 -38.02 -3.18 28.40
C SER A 306 -36.96 -2.38 27.67
N ILE A 307 -36.94 -1.07 27.93
CA ILE A 307 -35.97 -0.14 27.34
C ILE A 307 -34.54 -0.60 27.63
N SER A 308 -34.21 -0.96 28.88
CA SER A 308 -32.85 -1.41 29.24
C SER A 308 -32.43 -2.71 28.54
N ALA A 309 -33.37 -3.60 28.20
CA ALA A 309 -33.06 -4.83 27.47
C ALA A 309 -32.92 -4.61 25.95
N SER A 310 -33.30 -3.43 25.45
CA SER A 310 -33.18 -3.06 24.04
C SER A 310 -31.84 -2.43 23.67
N GLU A 311 -30.88 -2.41 24.61
CA GLU A 311 -29.54 -1.83 24.40
C GLU A 311 -28.85 -2.43 23.18
N VAL A 312 -28.39 -1.56 22.28
CA VAL A 312 -27.50 -1.91 21.19
C VAL A 312 -26.22 -1.09 21.30
N VAL A 313 -25.07 -1.75 21.27
CA VAL A 313 -23.76 -1.10 21.19
C VAL A 313 -23.45 -0.83 19.72
N LEU A 314 -23.44 0.44 19.31
CA LEU A 314 -23.13 0.87 17.95
C LEU A 314 -21.64 1.14 17.74
N ASP A 315 -20.92 1.47 18.82
CA ASP A 315 -19.47 1.71 18.81
C ASP A 315 -18.87 1.39 20.19
N ASP A 316 -17.66 0.85 20.21
CA ASP A 316 -16.86 0.55 21.42
C ASP A 316 -15.38 0.79 21.10
N ARG A 317 -14.78 1.83 21.68
CA ARG A 317 -13.45 2.33 21.29
C ARG A 317 -12.68 3.01 22.41
N ASP A 318 -11.36 3.06 22.22
CA ASP A 318 -10.40 3.76 23.07
C ASP A 318 -10.43 5.29 22.84
N ILE A 319 -11.56 5.92 23.15
CA ILE A 319 -11.74 7.38 23.15
C ILE A 319 -12.41 7.80 24.46
N TYR A 320 -12.39 9.10 24.72
CA TYR A 320 -13.03 9.70 25.88
C TYR A 320 -14.54 9.90 25.69
N ARG A 321 -15.14 10.67 26.60
CA ARG A 321 -16.55 11.10 26.51
C ARG A 321 -16.74 12.21 25.48
N GLY A 322 -17.98 12.37 25.03
CA GLY A 322 -18.36 13.39 24.09
C GLY A 322 -19.87 13.64 24.08
N ALA A 323 -20.25 14.77 23.50
CA ALA A 323 -21.63 15.19 23.32
C ALA A 323 -22.24 14.53 22.09
N LEU A 324 -23.58 14.42 22.14
CA LEU A 324 -24.42 14.07 21.02
C LEU A 324 -25.36 15.25 20.74
N GLN A 325 -25.48 15.63 19.47
CA GLN A 325 -26.37 16.72 19.06
C GLN A 325 -27.01 16.39 17.71
N LEU A 326 -28.33 16.50 17.65
CA LEU A 326 -29.10 16.40 16.40
C LEU A 326 -28.85 17.64 15.53
N GLY A 327 -28.50 17.41 14.26
CA GLY A 327 -28.29 18.42 13.23
C GLY A 327 -29.56 18.72 12.43
N GLU A 328 -29.57 19.86 11.74
CA GLU A 328 -30.74 20.27 10.94
C GLU A 328 -31.05 19.36 9.75
N ASN A 329 -30.07 18.55 9.33
CA ASN A 329 -30.22 17.54 8.30
C ASN A 329 -30.73 16.19 8.85
N GLY A 330 -31.21 16.15 10.10
CA GLY A 330 -31.77 14.96 10.73
C GLY A 330 -30.74 13.93 11.18
N LYS A 331 -29.43 14.22 11.10
CA LYS A 331 -28.35 13.32 11.56
C LYS A 331 -27.87 13.69 12.95
N ILE A 332 -27.40 12.71 13.73
CA ILE A 332 -26.82 12.97 15.05
C ILE A 332 -25.29 12.99 14.95
N TYR A 333 -24.69 14.05 15.49
CA TYR A 333 -23.25 14.27 15.50
C TYR A 333 -22.67 13.98 16.89
N ARG A 334 -21.50 13.35 16.92
CA ARG A 334 -20.80 12.90 18.13
C ARG A 334 -19.40 13.49 18.20
N THR A 335 -19.03 14.12 19.31
CA THR A 335 -17.62 14.46 19.56
C THR A 335 -16.86 13.22 20.04
N ILE A 336 -15.59 13.11 19.64
CA ILE A 336 -14.78 11.90 19.81
C ILE A 336 -13.41 12.21 20.44
N ALA A 337 -13.37 13.09 21.42
CA ALA A 337 -12.15 13.48 22.13
C ALA A 337 -11.33 12.26 22.60
N THR A 338 -10.01 12.36 22.57
CA THR A 338 -9.12 11.24 22.93
C THR A 338 -8.92 11.11 24.44
N ASN A 339 -8.94 12.23 25.15
CA ASN A 339 -8.87 12.35 26.60
C ASN A 339 -9.49 13.70 27.01
N TYR A 340 -9.41 14.03 28.30
CA TYR A 340 -9.96 15.27 28.85
C TYR A 340 -9.43 16.54 28.17
N ASP A 341 -8.12 16.61 27.89
CA ASP A 341 -7.45 17.82 27.39
C ASP A 341 -7.30 17.85 25.86
N GLN A 342 -7.59 16.74 25.17
CA GLN A 342 -7.26 16.57 23.76
C GLN A 342 -8.46 16.16 22.90
N GLY A 343 -8.99 17.16 22.16
CA GLY A 343 -9.98 16.96 21.10
C GLY A 343 -9.42 16.31 19.84
N THR A 344 -10.28 16.16 18.81
CA THR A 344 -9.88 15.61 17.50
C THR A 344 -10.32 16.49 16.34
N GLN A 345 -9.74 16.27 15.17
CA GLN A 345 -10.11 16.97 13.93
C GLN A 345 -11.36 16.40 13.26
N TYR A 346 -12.12 15.55 13.95
CA TYR A 346 -13.24 14.84 13.37
C TYR A 346 -14.46 14.82 14.30
N LEU A 347 -15.63 14.68 13.69
CA LEU A 347 -16.85 14.25 14.36
C LEU A 347 -17.29 12.89 13.84
N GLY A 348 -17.87 12.10 14.74
CA GLY A 348 -18.66 10.93 14.37
C GLY A 348 -20.07 11.34 13.98
N VAL A 349 -20.71 10.54 13.13
CA VAL A 349 -22.08 10.79 12.64
C VAL A 349 -22.88 9.50 12.68
N ILE A 350 -24.11 9.58 13.21
CA ILE A 350 -25.15 8.58 13.03
C ILE A 350 -25.99 9.04 11.83
N ASN A 351 -25.92 8.31 10.71
CA ASN A 351 -26.49 8.75 9.44
C ASN A 351 -28.00 8.57 9.35
N ASN A 352 -28.54 7.51 9.96
CA ASN A 352 -29.97 7.17 9.91
C ASN A 352 -30.52 7.00 11.34
N PRO A 353 -30.63 8.07 12.14
CA PRO A 353 -30.91 7.93 13.57
C PRO A 353 -32.30 7.38 13.92
N ASN A 354 -33.23 7.25 12.97
CA ASN A 354 -34.51 6.56 13.17
C ASN A 354 -34.41 5.03 12.97
N GLN A 355 -33.28 4.51 12.49
CA GLN A 355 -33.09 3.09 12.22
C GLN A 355 -32.49 2.36 13.42
N ILE A 356 -32.96 1.13 13.68
CA ILE A 356 -32.49 0.30 14.81
C ILE A 356 -31.19 -0.43 14.45
N GLY A 357 -30.26 -0.46 15.39
CA GLY A 357 -29.00 -1.19 15.32
C GLY A 357 -28.05 -0.65 14.26
N THR A 358 -27.31 -1.54 13.60
CA THR A 358 -26.29 -1.14 12.62
C THR A 358 -26.85 -0.39 11.41
N ALA A 359 -28.16 -0.51 11.13
CA ALA A 359 -28.85 0.27 10.10
C ALA A 359 -28.83 1.79 10.39
N ALA A 360 -28.60 2.18 11.66
CA ALA A 360 -28.34 3.57 12.03
C ALA A 360 -27.12 4.19 11.33
N GLY A 361 -26.21 3.35 10.82
CA GLY A 361 -25.11 3.77 9.94
C GLY A 361 -24.10 4.69 10.62
N TYR A 362 -23.67 4.34 11.85
CA TYR A 362 -22.66 5.12 12.57
C TYR A 362 -21.30 5.11 11.83
N GLN A 363 -20.73 6.28 11.63
CA GLN A 363 -19.42 6.50 11.04
C GLN A 363 -18.56 7.34 11.99
N HIS A 364 -17.42 6.80 12.43
CA HIS A 364 -16.63 7.40 13.51
C HIS A 364 -15.87 8.67 13.13
N ASN A 365 -15.19 8.70 11.98
CA ASN A 365 -14.45 9.88 11.48
C ASN A 365 -15.17 10.43 10.25
N ALA A 366 -16.41 10.87 10.42
CA ALA A 366 -17.30 11.20 9.31
C ALA A 366 -17.09 12.61 8.76
N VAL A 367 -16.89 13.60 9.62
CA VAL A 367 -16.73 15.01 9.22
C VAL A 367 -15.35 15.51 9.60
N ASN A 368 -14.56 15.97 8.62
CA ASN A 368 -13.25 16.57 8.84
C ASN A 368 -13.39 18.09 9.12
N LEU A 369 -12.86 18.51 10.27
CA LEU A 369 -12.93 19.89 10.79
C LEU A 369 -11.80 20.81 10.29
N GLN A 370 -11.11 20.43 9.21
CA GLN A 370 -10.13 21.25 8.49
C GLN A 370 -9.03 21.81 9.41
N GLY A 371 -8.52 20.98 10.31
CA GLY A 371 -7.43 21.32 11.22
C GLY A 371 -7.86 21.86 12.58
N LYS A 372 -9.15 22.17 12.78
CA LYS A 372 -9.73 22.59 14.08
C LYS A 372 -10.12 21.39 14.92
N LEU A 373 -10.30 21.59 16.23
CA LEU A 373 -10.54 20.48 17.17
C LEU A 373 -11.94 20.53 17.77
N ALA A 374 -12.67 19.41 17.66
CA ALA A 374 -13.82 19.08 18.49
C ALA A 374 -13.33 18.49 19.82
N THR A 375 -13.65 19.14 20.92
CA THR A 375 -13.37 18.68 22.29
C THR A 375 -14.53 17.83 22.79
N GLN A 376 -15.11 18.11 23.96
CA GLN A 376 -16.10 17.22 24.59
C GLN A 376 -17.55 17.66 24.33
N GLY A 377 -17.83 18.93 24.03
CA GLY A 377 -19.20 19.44 23.89
C GLY A 377 -19.61 19.88 22.49
N LEU A 378 -20.93 20.00 22.31
CA LEU A 378 -21.61 20.55 21.14
C LEU A 378 -22.67 21.55 21.61
N PRO A 379 -23.04 22.55 20.78
CA PRO A 379 -24.00 23.57 21.20
C PRO A 379 -25.38 22.95 21.44
N PRO A 380 -26.01 23.17 22.62
CA PRO A 380 -27.38 22.77 22.85
C PRO A 380 -28.33 23.77 22.21
N PHE A 381 -29.50 23.27 21.78
CA PHE A 381 -30.56 24.07 21.17
C PHE A 381 -31.90 23.80 21.84
N ILE A 382 -32.91 24.59 21.48
CA ILE A 382 -34.31 24.29 21.75
C ILE A 382 -34.67 23.04 20.95
N GLN A 383 -35.06 21.95 21.63
CA GLN A 383 -35.20 20.63 21.00
C GLN A 383 -36.31 20.60 19.94
N SER A 384 -37.34 21.44 20.08
CA SER A 384 -38.41 21.58 19.09
C SER A 384 -37.96 22.14 17.74
N PHE A 385 -36.74 22.69 17.61
CA PHE A 385 -36.18 23.04 16.29
C PHE A 385 -35.95 21.81 15.40
N PHE A 386 -35.94 20.62 16.00
CA PHE A 386 -35.76 19.35 15.30
C PHE A 386 -37.03 18.49 15.26
N ALA A 387 -38.19 19.03 15.65
CA ALA A 387 -39.48 18.34 15.57
C ALA A 387 -39.97 18.33 14.12
N LYS A 388 -39.44 17.38 13.34
CA LYS A 388 -39.68 17.25 11.90
C LYS A 388 -40.10 15.83 11.55
N GLU A 389 -41.15 15.72 10.73
CA GLU A 389 -41.60 14.46 10.16
C GLU A 389 -40.75 14.09 8.93
N ASP A 390 -40.34 12.82 8.86
CA ASP A 390 -39.66 12.27 7.70
C ASP A 390 -40.68 12.12 6.55
N LEU A 391 -40.38 12.69 5.38
CA LEU A 391 -41.30 12.61 4.23
C LEU A 391 -41.10 11.37 3.35
N VAL A 392 -39.99 10.65 3.49
CA VAL A 392 -39.71 9.44 2.70
C VAL A 392 -40.33 8.24 3.43
N LYS A 393 -41.28 7.55 2.80
CA LYS A 393 -41.76 6.25 3.29
C LYS A 393 -41.09 5.13 2.50
N ASN A 394 -40.36 4.28 3.20
CA ASN A 394 -39.68 3.12 2.65
C ASN A 394 -40.67 1.97 2.40
N THR A 395 -40.28 1.02 1.56
CA THR A 395 -41.11 -0.15 1.20
C THR A 395 -41.49 -1.04 2.39
N ASP A 396 -40.71 -0.99 3.46
CA ASP A 396 -40.96 -1.72 4.72
C ASP A 396 -41.89 -0.97 5.68
N GLY A 397 -42.34 0.24 5.31
CA GLY A 397 -43.20 1.11 6.10
C GLY A 397 -42.45 2.02 7.09
N SER A 398 -41.12 1.92 7.18
CA SER A 398 -40.30 2.88 7.94
C SER A 398 -40.21 4.22 7.22
N THR A 399 -39.84 5.26 7.95
CA THR A 399 -39.58 6.59 7.37
C THR A 399 -38.09 6.89 7.29
N SER A 400 -37.70 7.84 6.45
CA SER A 400 -36.31 8.31 6.37
C SER A 400 -36.19 9.79 6.05
N PRO A 401 -35.15 10.47 6.56
CA PRO A 401 -34.93 11.89 6.32
C PRO A 401 -34.34 12.19 4.94
N SER A 402 -33.93 11.16 4.19
CA SER A 402 -33.32 11.32 2.88
C SER A 402 -33.60 10.15 1.94
N LEU A 403 -33.58 10.44 0.64
CA LEU A 403 -33.74 9.49 -0.45
C LEU A 403 -32.64 9.72 -1.49
N THR A 404 -32.00 8.64 -1.96
CA THR A 404 -31.07 8.68 -3.09
C THR A 404 -31.55 7.74 -4.18
N ILE A 405 -31.71 8.25 -5.40
CA ILE A 405 -32.19 7.51 -6.59
C ILE A 405 -31.36 7.87 -7.81
N CYS A 406 -31.62 7.23 -8.96
CA CYS A 406 -31.03 7.60 -10.24
C CYS A 406 -31.95 8.57 -11.01
N GLU A 407 -31.40 9.30 -11.98
CA GLU A 407 -32.23 10.05 -12.95
C GLU A 407 -33.22 9.10 -13.65
N ALA A 408 -34.37 9.65 -14.03
CA ALA A 408 -35.53 8.95 -14.58
C ALA A 408 -36.29 8.02 -13.61
N ASP A 409 -35.79 7.78 -12.39
CA ASP A 409 -36.57 7.10 -11.36
C ASP A 409 -37.79 7.92 -10.92
N ASN A 410 -38.77 7.25 -10.32
CA ASN A 410 -39.92 7.90 -9.69
C ASN A 410 -39.76 7.83 -8.18
N PHE A 411 -40.22 8.87 -7.47
CA PHE A 411 -40.29 8.83 -6.02
C PHE A 411 -41.55 9.51 -5.48
N THR A 412 -41.89 9.14 -4.26
CA THR A 412 -43.03 9.67 -3.52
C THR A 412 -42.56 10.19 -2.18
N LEU A 413 -43.00 11.39 -1.83
CA LEU A 413 -42.89 11.97 -0.50
C LEU A 413 -44.29 12.07 0.07
N GLU A 414 -44.51 11.62 1.31
CA GLU A 414 -45.85 11.61 1.90
C GLU A 414 -45.86 11.69 3.42
N VAL A 415 -46.92 12.28 3.95
CA VAL A 415 -47.32 12.23 5.37
C VAL A 415 -48.71 11.65 5.50
N ASP A 416 -49.11 11.30 6.72
CA ASP A 416 -50.46 10.83 6.99
C ASP A 416 -51.51 11.92 6.71
N ASN A 417 -52.64 11.51 6.12
CA ASN A 417 -53.69 12.43 5.75
C ASN A 417 -54.45 12.92 6.98
N LEU A 418 -54.30 14.21 7.30
CA LEU A 418 -55.05 14.92 8.33
C LEU A 418 -56.31 15.57 7.73
N PRO A 419 -57.53 15.15 8.13
CA PRO A 419 -58.77 15.67 7.55
C PRO A 419 -58.94 17.18 7.72
N GLY A 420 -59.13 17.90 6.60
CA GLY A 420 -59.37 19.35 6.60
C GLY A 420 -58.11 20.21 6.74
N ALA A 421 -56.93 19.60 6.86
CA ALA A 421 -55.66 20.31 6.88
C ALA A 421 -55.30 20.91 5.51
N THR A 422 -54.43 21.92 5.53
CA THR A 422 -53.82 22.51 4.33
C THR A 422 -52.37 22.06 4.23
N TYR A 423 -51.95 21.63 3.03
CA TYR A 423 -50.59 21.13 2.76
C TYR A 423 -49.85 22.12 1.87
N THR A 424 -48.68 22.58 2.30
CA THR A 424 -47.83 23.52 1.56
C THR A 424 -46.46 22.92 1.34
N TRP A 425 -46.17 22.53 0.10
CA TRP A 425 -44.89 21.94 -0.30
C TRP A 425 -43.90 23.01 -0.76
N SER A 426 -42.61 22.78 -0.53
CA SER A 426 -41.51 23.56 -1.10
C SER A 426 -40.31 22.68 -1.43
N LEU A 427 -39.54 23.09 -2.45
CA LEU A 427 -38.22 22.53 -2.78
C LEU A 427 -37.20 23.66 -2.64
N ASN A 428 -36.20 23.47 -1.77
CA ASN A 428 -35.17 24.47 -1.47
C ASN A 428 -35.78 25.83 -1.07
N GLY A 429 -36.90 25.80 -0.33
CA GLY A 429 -37.66 26.97 0.10
C GLY A 429 -38.55 27.61 -0.98
N VAL A 430 -38.55 27.09 -2.21
CA VAL A 430 -39.42 27.56 -3.29
C VAL A 430 -40.73 26.76 -3.27
N PRO A 431 -41.91 27.40 -3.14
CA PRO A 431 -43.18 26.69 -3.10
C PRO A 431 -43.43 25.82 -4.35
N ILE A 432 -43.85 24.57 -4.14
CA ILE A 432 -44.29 23.64 -5.18
C ILE A 432 -45.82 23.67 -5.22
N THR A 433 -46.41 23.66 -6.41
CA THR A 433 -47.88 23.56 -6.54
C THR A 433 -48.34 22.13 -6.27
N ASN A 434 -48.61 21.82 -5.00
CA ASN A 434 -49.28 20.60 -4.56
C ASN A 434 -50.01 20.88 -3.24
N ASN A 435 -51.28 20.48 -3.14
CA ASN A 435 -52.12 20.70 -1.96
C ASN A 435 -52.54 19.38 -1.29
N SER A 436 -51.88 18.28 -1.62
CA SER A 436 -52.13 16.94 -1.09
C SER A 436 -51.10 16.59 -0.01
N ASN A 437 -51.42 15.59 0.82
CA ASN A 437 -50.48 14.97 1.77
C ASN A 437 -49.41 14.11 1.07
N VAL A 438 -49.51 13.92 -0.25
CA VAL A 438 -48.60 13.11 -1.09
C VAL A 438 -48.06 13.96 -2.24
N LEU A 439 -46.75 13.94 -2.44
CA LEU A 439 -46.05 14.48 -3.60
C LEU A 439 -45.40 13.34 -4.40
N ASN A 440 -45.88 13.16 -5.63
CA ASN A 440 -45.31 12.19 -6.57
C ASN A 440 -44.46 12.94 -7.60
N VAL A 441 -43.18 12.57 -7.71
CA VAL A 441 -42.27 13.03 -8.75
C VAL A 441 -42.00 11.87 -9.69
N THR A 442 -42.26 12.08 -10.98
CA THR A 442 -42.07 11.06 -12.02
C THR A 442 -40.98 11.49 -12.98
N ASN A 443 -40.15 10.55 -13.44
CA ASN A 443 -38.98 10.82 -14.29
C ASN A 443 -38.09 11.91 -13.68
N ALA A 444 -37.58 11.66 -12.47
CA ALA A 444 -36.79 12.62 -11.72
C ALA A 444 -35.54 13.07 -12.50
N THR A 445 -35.19 14.35 -12.40
CA THR A 445 -34.05 14.97 -13.07
C THR A 445 -33.11 15.58 -12.04
N LEU A 446 -31.89 15.95 -12.45
CA LEU A 446 -30.98 16.69 -11.54
C LEU A 446 -31.54 18.02 -11.01
N ALA A 447 -32.60 18.58 -11.62
CA ALA A 447 -33.28 19.77 -11.11
C ALA A 447 -34.18 19.49 -9.90
N ASP A 448 -34.54 18.23 -9.66
CA ASP A 448 -35.40 17.80 -8.55
C ASP A 448 -34.59 17.48 -7.28
N VAL A 449 -33.26 17.65 -7.33
CA VAL A 449 -32.35 17.49 -6.18
C VAL A 449 -32.56 18.62 -5.17
N GLY A 450 -32.59 18.26 -3.89
CA GLY A 450 -32.56 19.22 -2.80
C GLY A 450 -33.45 18.84 -1.64
N LYS A 451 -33.66 19.85 -0.79
CA LYS A 451 -34.46 19.73 0.42
C LYS A 451 -35.92 20.02 0.13
N TYR A 452 -36.74 18.98 0.23
CA TYR A 452 -38.19 19.10 0.24
C TYR A 452 -38.66 19.42 1.65
N ALA A 453 -39.59 20.36 1.76
CA ALA A 453 -40.25 20.73 2.99
C ALA A 453 -41.76 20.74 2.78
N LEU A 454 -42.49 20.26 3.78
CA LEU A 454 -43.95 20.26 3.84
C LEU A 454 -44.39 20.95 5.13
N GLU A 455 -45.22 21.98 5.01
CA GLU A 455 -45.97 22.52 6.15
C GLU A 455 -47.43 22.05 6.05
N VAL A 456 -47.87 21.33 7.09
CA VAL A 456 -49.26 20.91 7.27
C VAL A 456 -49.90 21.81 8.31
N THR A 457 -50.86 22.64 7.90
CA THR A 457 -51.67 23.45 8.82
C THR A 457 -52.94 22.67 9.17
N PRO A 458 -53.12 22.21 10.43
CA PRO A 458 -54.34 21.50 10.85
C PRO A 458 -55.61 22.31 10.65
N ALA A 459 -56.75 21.62 10.63
CA ALA A 459 -58.07 22.26 10.55
C ALA A 459 -58.45 22.97 11.86
N ASP A 460 -57.99 22.44 13.00
CA ASP A 460 -58.16 23.08 14.29
C ASP A 460 -57.07 24.14 14.49
N PRO A 461 -57.43 25.44 14.62
CA PRO A 461 -56.45 26.49 14.85
C PRO A 461 -55.79 26.44 16.24
N ALA A 462 -56.14 25.46 17.10
CA ALA A 462 -55.45 25.16 18.35
C ALA A 462 -54.43 24.02 18.25
N GLU A 463 -54.24 23.43 17.06
CA GLU A 463 -53.20 22.41 16.82
C GLU A 463 -52.01 23.00 16.06
N CYS A 464 -50.79 22.61 16.48
CA CYS A 464 -49.57 23.11 15.89
C CYS A 464 -49.37 22.66 14.43
N PRO A 465 -48.78 23.51 13.57
CA PRO A 465 -48.36 23.08 12.24
C PRO A 465 -47.39 21.90 12.34
N ILE A 466 -47.62 20.87 11.51
CA ILE A 466 -46.69 19.75 11.36
C ILE A 466 -45.73 20.12 10.23
N ILE A 467 -44.44 19.94 10.48
CA ILE A 467 -43.39 20.26 9.53
C ILE A 467 -42.70 18.97 9.16
N GLY A 468 -42.70 18.65 7.88
CA GLY A 468 -41.97 17.51 7.36
C GLY A 468 -40.84 17.95 6.44
N GLU A 469 -39.74 17.20 6.44
CA GLU A 469 -38.59 17.43 5.56
C GLU A 469 -38.05 16.13 4.97
N ALA A 470 -37.49 16.22 3.77
CA ALA A 470 -36.68 15.15 3.19
C ALA A 470 -35.60 15.72 2.26
N GLN A 471 -34.41 15.16 2.34
CA GLN A 471 -33.32 15.42 1.39
C GLN A 471 -33.36 14.43 0.24
N VAL A 472 -33.58 14.88 -0.99
CA VAL A 472 -33.56 14.03 -2.19
C VAL A 472 -32.28 14.26 -2.98
N ASN A 473 -31.54 13.17 -3.22
CA ASN A 473 -30.35 13.14 -4.07
C ASN A 473 -30.64 12.30 -5.32
N ILE A 474 -30.18 12.74 -6.48
CA ILE A 474 -30.42 12.08 -7.77
C ILE A 474 -29.07 11.92 -8.46
N ASN A 475 -28.69 10.67 -8.73
CA ASN A 475 -27.46 10.32 -9.42
C ASN A 475 -27.68 10.34 -10.94
N PRO A 476 -26.76 10.89 -11.74
CA PRO A 476 -26.89 10.90 -13.19
C PRO A 476 -26.81 9.48 -13.77
N LEU A 477 -27.57 9.23 -14.84
CA LEU A 477 -27.44 7.98 -15.60
C LEU A 477 -26.10 7.96 -16.35
N PRO A 478 -25.46 6.78 -16.52
CA PRO A 478 -24.36 6.64 -17.46
C PRO A 478 -24.79 6.95 -18.90
N ILE A 479 -23.83 7.34 -19.73
CA ILE A 479 -24.03 7.48 -21.17
C ILE A 479 -23.70 6.14 -21.83
N ALA A 480 -24.63 5.60 -22.60
CA ALA A 480 -24.38 4.43 -23.44
C ALA A 480 -24.67 4.71 -24.90
N ILE A 481 -23.91 4.07 -25.79
CA ILE A 481 -24.00 4.23 -27.24
C ILE A 481 -24.28 2.88 -27.87
N ASN A 482 -25.16 2.86 -28.87
CA ASN A 482 -25.36 1.67 -29.69
C ASN A 482 -24.14 1.46 -30.59
N THR A 483 -23.53 0.28 -30.49
CA THR A 483 -22.24 -0.05 -31.13
C THR A 483 -22.41 -1.18 -32.13
N THR A 484 -21.54 -1.26 -33.13
CA THR A 484 -21.43 -2.41 -34.04
C THR A 484 -20.11 -3.12 -33.79
N LEU A 485 -20.15 -4.44 -33.63
CA LEU A 485 -18.96 -5.29 -33.57
C LEU A 485 -18.96 -6.19 -34.80
N THR A 486 -17.96 -5.99 -35.66
CA THR A 486 -17.79 -6.75 -36.89
C THR A 486 -16.76 -7.84 -36.67
N GLN A 487 -17.09 -9.09 -37.01
CA GLN A 487 -16.23 -10.25 -36.85
C GLN A 487 -16.10 -11.01 -38.17
N CYS A 488 -14.88 -11.44 -38.49
CA CYS A 488 -14.67 -12.35 -39.61
C CYS A 488 -15.12 -13.77 -39.30
N ASP A 489 -15.69 -14.41 -40.32
CA ASP A 489 -15.93 -15.83 -40.39
C ASP A 489 -14.63 -16.56 -40.75
N LEU A 490 -13.96 -17.07 -39.72
CA LEU A 490 -12.64 -17.71 -39.77
C LEU A 490 -12.70 -19.23 -39.54
N ASP A 491 -13.91 -19.80 -39.49
CA ASP A 491 -14.07 -21.23 -39.27
C ASP A 491 -13.88 -22.04 -40.56
N SER A 492 -14.19 -23.34 -40.51
CA SER A 492 -14.01 -24.23 -41.66
C SER A 492 -14.91 -23.93 -42.86
N ASP A 493 -16.02 -23.22 -42.68
CA ASP A 493 -16.93 -22.74 -43.72
C ASP A 493 -17.15 -21.23 -43.56
N SER A 494 -16.19 -20.45 -44.07
CA SER A 494 -16.17 -18.99 -44.03
C SER A 494 -17.34 -18.28 -44.75
N THR A 495 -18.38 -19.01 -45.15
CA THR A 495 -19.57 -18.51 -45.84
C THR A 495 -20.88 -18.88 -45.16
N ASP A 496 -20.85 -19.64 -44.07
CA ASP A 496 -22.04 -20.09 -43.35
C ASP A 496 -22.70 -18.97 -42.53
N GLY A 497 -21.99 -17.85 -42.32
CA GLY A 497 -22.50 -16.65 -41.68
C GLY A 497 -22.56 -16.73 -40.16
N PHE A 498 -21.82 -17.66 -39.55
CA PHE A 498 -21.68 -17.83 -38.12
C PHE A 498 -20.21 -17.60 -37.71
N ALA A 499 -19.99 -16.81 -36.67
CA ALA A 499 -18.65 -16.55 -36.13
C ALA A 499 -18.71 -16.46 -34.61
N SER A 500 -17.57 -16.73 -33.97
CA SER A 500 -17.41 -16.49 -32.53
C SER A 500 -16.92 -15.07 -32.29
N PHE A 501 -17.60 -14.36 -31.40
CA PHE A 501 -17.36 -12.97 -31.04
C PHE A 501 -16.81 -12.86 -29.63
N ASN A 502 -15.86 -11.93 -29.45
CA ASN A 502 -15.52 -11.38 -28.16
C ASN A 502 -16.33 -10.10 -27.91
N LEU A 503 -17.50 -10.23 -27.28
CA LEU A 503 -18.42 -9.11 -27.03
C LEU A 503 -17.79 -8.01 -26.17
N GLU A 504 -16.81 -8.36 -25.31
CA GLU A 504 -16.14 -7.41 -24.41
C GLU A 504 -15.32 -6.36 -25.17
N GLN A 505 -14.94 -6.62 -26.43
CA GLN A 505 -14.29 -5.63 -27.28
C GLN A 505 -15.15 -4.38 -27.51
N ALA A 506 -16.48 -4.55 -27.50
CA ALA A 506 -17.41 -3.45 -27.67
C ALA A 506 -17.69 -2.67 -26.37
N SER A 507 -17.25 -3.16 -25.20
CA SER A 507 -17.60 -2.56 -23.90
C SER A 507 -17.19 -1.09 -23.79
N PHE A 508 -15.97 -0.74 -24.23
CA PHE A 508 -15.45 0.62 -24.16
C PHE A 508 -16.24 1.59 -25.04
N ASP A 509 -16.62 1.17 -26.25
CA ASP A 509 -17.42 2.00 -27.16
C ASP A 509 -18.86 2.14 -26.67
N ILE A 510 -19.45 1.03 -26.19
CA ILE A 510 -20.79 1.01 -25.60
C ILE A 510 -20.86 1.95 -24.39
N SER A 511 -19.81 2.03 -23.58
CA SER A 511 -19.72 2.91 -22.41
C SER A 511 -19.27 4.34 -22.74
N ASN A 512 -19.25 4.73 -24.02
CA ASN A 512 -18.81 6.05 -24.49
C ASN A 512 -17.38 6.41 -24.01
N GLY A 513 -16.50 5.42 -23.97
CA GLY A 513 -15.09 5.56 -23.60
C GLY A 513 -14.81 5.61 -22.09
N ILE A 514 -15.77 5.21 -21.25
CA ILE A 514 -15.62 5.17 -19.79
C ILE A 514 -15.32 3.74 -19.34
N ALA A 515 -14.08 3.47 -18.97
CA ALA A 515 -13.60 2.12 -18.64
C ALA A 515 -14.12 1.60 -17.28
N GLU A 516 -14.50 2.51 -16.38
CA GLU A 516 -15.02 2.20 -15.05
C GLU A 516 -16.47 1.68 -15.08
N ASN A 517 -17.20 1.95 -16.16
CA ASN A 517 -18.57 1.45 -16.33
C ASN A 517 -18.55 -0.06 -16.60
N THR A 518 -19.45 -0.78 -15.95
CA THR A 518 -19.62 -2.22 -16.18
C THR A 518 -20.63 -2.45 -17.29
N VAL A 519 -20.30 -3.29 -18.29
CA VAL A 519 -21.19 -3.64 -19.40
C VAL A 519 -21.56 -5.13 -19.31
N ASN A 520 -22.86 -5.44 -19.18
CA ASN A 520 -23.37 -6.80 -19.29
C ASN A 520 -24.09 -7.00 -20.63
N PHE A 521 -24.02 -8.22 -21.19
CA PHE A 521 -24.60 -8.58 -22.48
C PHE A 521 -25.72 -9.59 -22.33
N TYR A 522 -26.79 -9.44 -23.11
CA TYR A 522 -27.99 -10.27 -23.07
C TYR A 522 -28.42 -10.67 -24.48
N ALA A 523 -28.80 -11.93 -24.66
CA ALA A 523 -29.18 -12.46 -25.97
C ALA A 523 -30.53 -11.91 -26.46
N SER A 524 -31.40 -11.47 -25.54
CA SER A 524 -32.71 -10.90 -25.85
C SER A 524 -33.13 -9.84 -24.82
N VAL A 525 -34.16 -9.04 -25.16
CA VAL A 525 -34.81 -8.11 -24.21
C VAL A 525 -35.36 -8.85 -22.99
N ALA A 526 -35.92 -10.05 -23.17
CA ALA A 526 -36.47 -10.85 -22.08
C ALA A 526 -35.39 -11.31 -21.10
N ASP A 527 -34.20 -11.68 -21.61
CA ASP A 527 -33.06 -12.07 -20.77
C ASP A 527 -32.52 -10.87 -19.99
N ARG A 528 -32.45 -9.68 -20.62
CA ARG A 528 -32.07 -8.43 -19.96
C ARG A 528 -33.04 -8.08 -18.83
N ASP A 529 -34.34 -8.09 -19.11
CA ASP A 529 -35.38 -7.73 -18.12
C ASP A 529 -35.46 -8.76 -16.98
N ALA A 530 -35.01 -10.01 -17.21
CA ALA A 530 -34.87 -11.04 -16.19
C ALA A 530 -33.48 -11.09 -15.52
N ASN A 531 -32.55 -10.20 -15.90
CA ASN A 531 -31.15 -10.17 -15.48
C ASN A 531 -30.40 -11.51 -15.67
N LEU A 532 -30.52 -12.09 -16.87
CA LEU A 532 -29.89 -13.34 -17.29
C LEU A 532 -28.80 -13.06 -18.34
N PRO A 533 -27.60 -12.61 -17.96
CA PRO A 533 -26.55 -12.26 -18.91
C PRO A 533 -26.01 -13.49 -19.65
N ILE A 534 -25.43 -13.25 -20.84
CA ILE A 534 -24.70 -14.24 -21.62
C ILE A 534 -23.51 -14.74 -20.80
N THR A 535 -23.42 -16.06 -20.57
CA THR A 535 -22.41 -16.65 -19.68
C THR A 535 -21.00 -16.71 -20.27
N ASN A 536 -20.86 -16.62 -21.59
CA ASN A 536 -19.57 -16.61 -22.28
C ASN A 536 -19.53 -15.46 -23.30
N PRO A 537 -19.31 -14.21 -22.85
CA PRO A 537 -19.26 -13.06 -23.75
C PRO A 537 -18.02 -13.06 -24.67
N VAL A 538 -16.92 -13.70 -24.26
CA VAL A 538 -15.66 -13.73 -25.02
C VAL A 538 -15.69 -14.70 -26.20
N GLY A 539 -16.54 -15.74 -26.15
CA GLY A 539 -16.67 -16.74 -27.21
C GLY A 539 -18.13 -16.94 -27.64
N PHE A 540 -18.90 -15.85 -27.71
CA PHE A 540 -20.31 -15.91 -28.07
C PHE A 540 -20.45 -16.17 -29.58
N THR A 541 -21.16 -17.22 -29.97
CA THR A 541 -21.49 -17.48 -31.38
C THR A 541 -22.86 -16.91 -31.72
N ASN A 542 -22.95 -16.13 -32.80
CA ASN A 542 -24.25 -15.64 -33.26
C ASN A 542 -25.18 -16.81 -33.63
N THR A 543 -26.47 -16.59 -33.47
CA THR A 543 -27.54 -17.56 -33.74
C THR A 543 -28.35 -17.22 -34.98
N ASN A 544 -28.25 -15.97 -35.44
CA ASN A 544 -28.87 -15.47 -36.65
C ASN A 544 -27.84 -15.36 -37.78
N PHE A 545 -28.20 -15.81 -38.98
CA PHE A 545 -27.33 -15.78 -40.16
C PHE A 545 -26.83 -14.36 -40.45
N LYS A 546 -25.50 -14.18 -40.50
CA LYS A 546 -24.76 -12.95 -40.82
C LYS A 546 -24.87 -11.77 -39.86
N SER A 547 -25.92 -11.65 -39.05
CA SER A 547 -26.00 -10.58 -38.06
C SER A 547 -26.95 -10.89 -36.91
N GLN A 548 -26.67 -10.32 -35.74
CA GLN A 548 -27.49 -10.46 -34.53
C GLN A 548 -27.40 -9.21 -33.66
N THR A 549 -28.53 -8.73 -33.13
CA THR A 549 -28.52 -7.71 -32.07
C THR A 549 -28.39 -8.39 -30.70
N ILE A 550 -27.45 -7.90 -29.90
CA ILE A 550 -27.25 -8.19 -28.49
C ILE A 550 -27.68 -6.97 -27.69
N TYR A 551 -28.36 -7.19 -26.56
CA TYR A 551 -28.81 -6.11 -25.68
C TYR A 551 -27.79 -5.94 -24.55
N THR A 552 -27.55 -4.70 -24.11
CA THR A 552 -26.58 -4.43 -23.07
C THR A 552 -27.15 -3.58 -21.93
N SER A 553 -26.56 -3.72 -20.75
CA SER A 553 -26.74 -2.79 -19.64
C SER A 553 -25.40 -2.20 -19.26
N VAL A 554 -25.35 -0.87 -19.11
CA VAL A 554 -24.18 -0.13 -18.67
C VAL A 554 -24.46 0.44 -17.28
N THR A 555 -23.62 0.07 -16.31
CA THR A 555 -23.76 0.47 -14.90
C THR A 555 -22.58 1.33 -14.49
N ASN A 556 -22.84 2.47 -13.85
CA ASN A 556 -21.81 3.36 -13.29
C ASN A 556 -21.48 3.05 -11.81
N GLU A 557 -20.57 3.81 -11.23
CA GLU A 557 -20.16 3.70 -9.82
C GLU A 557 -21.28 3.97 -8.78
N ASN A 558 -22.37 4.61 -9.21
CA ASN A 558 -23.53 4.94 -8.38
C ASN A 558 -24.66 3.91 -8.55
N ASP A 559 -24.37 2.74 -9.14
CA ASP A 559 -25.30 1.67 -9.46
C ASP A 559 -26.46 2.08 -10.42
N CYS A 560 -26.32 3.21 -11.11
CA CYS A 560 -27.31 3.65 -12.10
C CYS A 560 -27.10 2.92 -13.43
N VAL A 561 -28.20 2.43 -14.02
CA VAL A 561 -28.18 1.56 -15.19
C VAL A 561 -28.86 2.23 -16.39
N VAL A 562 -28.19 2.19 -17.55
CA VAL A 562 -28.79 2.52 -18.85
C VAL A 562 -28.64 1.33 -19.80
N TYR A 563 -29.49 1.25 -20.83
CA TYR A 563 -29.46 0.17 -21.82
C TYR A 563 -29.03 0.67 -23.19
N ALA A 564 -28.28 -0.16 -23.91
CA ALA A 564 -27.90 0.06 -25.30
C ALA A 564 -28.01 -1.26 -26.09
N GLU A 565 -27.76 -1.18 -27.40
CA GLU A 565 -27.74 -2.32 -28.31
C GLU A 565 -26.37 -2.48 -28.96
N LEU A 566 -25.90 -3.72 -29.05
CA LEU A 566 -24.70 -4.13 -29.78
C LEU A 566 -25.12 -4.91 -31.02
N TYR A 567 -24.85 -4.37 -32.20
CA TYR A 567 -25.10 -5.05 -33.47
C TYR A 567 -23.89 -5.88 -33.88
N LEU A 568 -24.04 -7.19 -33.96
CA LEU A 568 -23.02 -8.12 -34.44
C LEU A 568 -23.15 -8.28 -35.96
N GLU A 569 -22.03 -8.16 -36.67
CA GLU A 569 -21.95 -8.35 -38.12
C GLU A 569 -20.86 -9.39 -38.46
N VAL A 570 -21.22 -10.42 -39.21
CA VAL A 570 -20.29 -11.46 -39.68
C VAL A 570 -19.87 -11.17 -41.12
N GLN A 571 -18.55 -11.13 -41.37
CA GLN A 571 -17.97 -10.94 -42.69
C GLN A 571 -17.25 -12.21 -43.18
N PRO A 572 -17.54 -12.73 -44.39
CA PRO A 572 -16.85 -13.89 -44.92
C PRO A 572 -15.39 -13.55 -45.30
N THR A 573 -14.46 -14.47 -45.07
CA THR A 573 -13.05 -14.28 -45.48
C THR A 573 -12.79 -14.77 -46.91
N THR A 574 -11.91 -14.08 -47.65
CA THR A 574 -11.53 -14.51 -49.02
C THR A 574 -10.32 -15.45 -48.95
N SER A 575 -10.58 -16.74 -49.12
CA SER A 575 -9.60 -17.82 -49.04
C SER A 575 -8.73 -17.91 -50.31
N SER A 576 -7.71 -17.04 -50.42
CA SER A 576 -6.52 -17.33 -51.24
C SER A 576 -5.32 -16.45 -50.84
N LEU A 577 -4.77 -16.68 -49.64
CA LEU A 577 -3.47 -16.12 -49.27
C LEU A 577 -2.36 -17.10 -49.69
N PRO A 578 -1.29 -16.62 -50.36
CA PRO A 578 -0.19 -17.48 -50.78
C PRO A 578 0.62 -17.92 -49.57
N THR A 579 0.77 -19.24 -49.35
CA THR A 579 1.57 -19.80 -48.26
C THR A 579 2.98 -19.21 -48.23
N LYS A 580 3.34 -18.54 -47.13
CA LYS A 580 4.69 -18.00 -46.91
C LYS A 580 5.72 -19.11 -46.62
N LEU A 581 6.97 -18.82 -46.97
CA LEU A 581 8.10 -19.68 -46.59
C LEU A 581 8.33 -19.59 -45.07
N PRO A 582 8.89 -20.63 -44.43
CA PRO A 582 9.22 -20.57 -43.01
C PRO A 582 10.25 -19.48 -42.70
N TYR A 583 10.12 -18.88 -41.52
CA TYR A 583 11.11 -17.95 -40.95
C TYR A 583 12.09 -18.72 -40.11
N TYR A 584 13.38 -18.40 -40.21
CA TYR A 584 14.43 -19.15 -39.54
C TYR A 584 15.22 -18.29 -38.55
N ALA A 585 15.55 -18.87 -37.40
CA ALA A 585 16.45 -18.30 -36.41
C ALA A 585 17.48 -19.35 -35.97
N CYS A 586 18.62 -18.91 -35.46
CA CYS A 586 19.61 -19.81 -34.84
C CYS A 586 19.32 -19.95 -33.35
N ASP A 587 19.64 -21.12 -32.82
CA ASP A 587 19.58 -21.40 -31.39
C ASP A 587 20.47 -20.43 -30.61
N ILE A 588 19.89 -19.76 -29.61
CA ILE A 588 20.55 -18.69 -28.86
C ILE A 588 21.60 -19.25 -27.91
N ASN A 589 21.34 -20.42 -27.32
CA ASN A 589 22.23 -21.02 -26.32
C ASN A 589 22.55 -22.49 -26.66
N PRO A 590 23.67 -22.74 -27.33
CA PRO A 590 24.02 -24.10 -27.74
C PRO A 590 24.38 -25.01 -26.55
N LEU A 591 24.46 -24.51 -25.31
CA LEU A 591 24.83 -25.29 -24.12
C LEU A 591 23.65 -25.90 -23.37
N ASP A 592 22.42 -25.46 -23.63
CA ASP A 592 21.24 -26.01 -22.98
C ASP A 592 20.54 -27.07 -23.86
N THR A 593 19.47 -27.63 -23.32
CA THR A 593 18.65 -28.64 -24.02
C THR A 593 17.49 -28.03 -24.80
N GLU A 594 17.22 -26.72 -24.67
CA GLU A 594 16.07 -26.04 -25.23
C GLU A 594 16.46 -25.25 -26.48
N VAL A 595 16.12 -25.78 -27.66
CA VAL A 595 16.44 -25.13 -28.93
C VAL A 595 15.50 -23.94 -29.16
N THR A 596 15.97 -22.73 -28.83
CA THR A 596 15.18 -21.48 -28.88
C THR A 596 15.85 -20.41 -29.72
N GLY A 597 15.06 -19.74 -30.56
CA GLY A 597 15.53 -18.71 -31.49
C GLY A 597 14.77 -17.40 -31.31
N SER A 598 15.41 -16.28 -31.65
CA SER A 598 14.79 -14.96 -31.64
C SER A 598 14.27 -14.60 -33.04
N PHE A 599 13.01 -14.21 -33.12
CA PHE A 599 12.35 -13.78 -34.34
C PHE A 599 11.90 -12.31 -34.23
N ASN A 600 12.15 -11.52 -35.28
CA ASN A 600 11.63 -10.17 -35.37
C ASN A 600 10.26 -10.18 -36.05
N LEU A 601 9.19 -10.13 -35.25
CA LEU A 601 7.83 -10.17 -35.79
C LEU A 601 7.46 -8.86 -36.52
N GLU A 602 8.07 -7.73 -36.17
CA GLU A 602 7.83 -6.44 -36.85
C GLU A 602 8.44 -6.41 -38.25
N ASP A 603 9.60 -7.05 -38.45
CA ASP A 603 10.16 -7.26 -39.80
C ASP A 603 9.23 -8.13 -40.65
N ILE A 604 8.65 -9.18 -40.06
CA ILE A 604 7.66 -10.04 -40.74
C ILE A 604 6.44 -9.19 -41.15
N LYS A 605 5.87 -8.38 -40.25
CA LYS A 605 4.74 -7.50 -40.59
C LYS A 605 5.08 -6.58 -41.77
N THR A 606 6.20 -5.88 -41.68
CA THR A 606 6.55 -4.81 -42.62
C THR A 606 7.01 -5.32 -43.98
N LEU A 607 7.76 -6.42 -44.02
CA LEU A 607 8.32 -6.97 -45.26
C LEU A 607 7.33 -7.87 -46.00
N ASP A 608 6.60 -8.71 -45.27
CA ASP A 608 5.74 -9.73 -45.87
C ASP A 608 4.27 -9.33 -46.04
N TYR A 609 3.80 -8.35 -45.26
CA TYR A 609 2.42 -7.86 -45.28
C TYR A 609 2.34 -6.33 -45.44
N PRO A 610 2.98 -5.75 -46.48
CA PRO A 610 2.99 -4.29 -46.66
C PRO A 610 1.58 -3.74 -46.90
N GLY A 611 1.18 -2.77 -46.08
CA GLY A 611 -0.11 -2.07 -46.21
C GLY A 611 -1.30 -2.77 -45.55
N LEU A 612 -1.06 -3.82 -44.77
CA LEU A 612 -2.05 -4.48 -43.90
C LEU A 612 -1.70 -4.24 -42.43
N GLU A 613 -2.71 -4.20 -41.58
CA GLU A 613 -2.57 -4.28 -40.13
C GLU A 613 -2.49 -5.76 -39.76
N VAL A 614 -1.43 -6.17 -39.06
CA VAL A 614 -1.15 -7.59 -38.78
C VAL A 614 -0.86 -7.81 -37.30
N ASN A 615 -1.59 -8.74 -36.71
CA ASN A 615 -1.36 -9.24 -35.36
C ASN A 615 -1.12 -10.76 -35.39
N PHE A 616 -0.18 -11.25 -34.58
CA PHE A 616 0.14 -12.66 -34.50
C PHE A 616 -0.48 -13.31 -33.27
N TYR A 617 -0.83 -14.58 -33.39
CA TYR A 617 -1.49 -15.34 -32.34
C TYR A 617 -0.93 -16.77 -32.29
N ALA A 618 -0.98 -17.40 -31.12
CA ALA A 618 -0.53 -18.78 -30.95
C ALA A 618 -1.54 -19.81 -31.50
N SER A 619 -2.81 -19.43 -31.63
CA SER A 619 -3.89 -20.31 -32.09
C SER A 619 -4.86 -19.59 -33.04
N ILE A 620 -5.55 -20.36 -33.88
CA ILE A 620 -6.63 -19.85 -34.74
C ILE A 620 -7.79 -19.27 -33.92
N THR A 621 -8.06 -19.82 -32.72
CA THR A 621 -9.10 -19.33 -31.82
C THR A 621 -8.74 -17.97 -31.23
N ASP A 622 -7.50 -17.79 -30.77
CA ASP A 622 -6.98 -16.50 -30.31
C ASP A 622 -7.00 -15.47 -31.44
N ALA A 623 -6.62 -15.86 -32.66
CA ALA A 623 -6.71 -15.00 -33.83
C ALA A 623 -8.16 -14.65 -34.17
N SER A 624 -9.12 -15.57 -33.97
CA SER A 624 -10.54 -15.30 -34.21
C SER A 624 -11.12 -14.32 -33.20
N LEU A 625 -10.83 -14.50 -31.91
CA LEU A 625 -11.37 -13.69 -30.81
C LEU A 625 -10.50 -12.49 -30.43
N GLU A 626 -9.40 -12.30 -31.17
CA GLU A 626 -8.35 -11.29 -30.95
C GLU A 626 -7.78 -11.29 -29.53
N LEU A 627 -7.61 -12.49 -28.97
CA LEU A 627 -7.10 -12.70 -27.61
C LEU A 627 -5.59 -12.90 -27.64
N ASN A 628 -4.87 -12.40 -26.62
CA ASN A 628 -3.45 -12.69 -26.41
C ASN A 628 -2.55 -12.43 -27.64
N PRO A 629 -2.58 -11.22 -28.26
CA PRO A 629 -1.74 -10.92 -29.41
C PRO A 629 -0.25 -11.00 -29.06
N ILE A 630 0.55 -11.53 -29.98
CA ILE A 630 1.99 -11.68 -29.90
C ILE A 630 2.65 -10.60 -30.76
N SER A 631 3.57 -9.85 -30.17
CA SER A 631 4.30 -8.78 -30.83
C SER A 631 5.74 -8.67 -30.31
N GLY A 632 6.57 -7.92 -31.04
CA GLY A 632 7.92 -7.57 -30.59
C GLY A 632 9.04 -7.92 -31.58
N GLU A 633 10.14 -7.18 -31.44
CA GLU A 633 11.34 -7.30 -32.28
C GLU A 633 12.23 -8.50 -31.90
N ASN A 634 12.01 -9.10 -30.72
CA ASN A 634 12.79 -10.21 -30.17
C ASN A 634 11.86 -11.28 -29.58
N TYR A 635 10.95 -11.80 -30.39
CA TYR A 635 10.09 -12.90 -29.96
C TYR A 635 10.91 -14.19 -29.87
N ILE A 636 11.20 -14.63 -28.65
CA ILE A 636 11.96 -15.87 -28.39
C ILE A 636 11.00 -17.04 -28.31
N SER A 637 11.21 -18.05 -29.16
CA SER A 637 10.39 -19.26 -29.16
C SER A 637 11.18 -20.47 -29.65
N THR A 638 10.62 -21.66 -29.39
CA THR A 638 11.02 -22.88 -30.11
C THR A 638 10.43 -22.87 -31.53
N SER A 639 10.68 -23.91 -32.32
CA SER A 639 10.01 -24.04 -33.62
C SER A 639 8.50 -24.17 -33.41
N ALA A 640 7.72 -23.27 -34.01
CA ALA A 640 6.28 -23.12 -33.75
C ALA A 640 5.52 -22.58 -34.97
N THR A 641 4.21 -22.78 -34.99
CA THR A 641 3.31 -22.14 -35.95
C THR A 641 2.58 -21.00 -35.24
N LEU A 642 2.56 -19.82 -35.87
CA LEU A 642 1.74 -18.69 -35.44
C LEU A 642 0.67 -18.40 -36.51
N TYR A 643 -0.38 -17.69 -36.09
CA TYR A 643 -1.50 -17.28 -36.93
C TYR A 643 -1.45 -15.76 -37.09
N ALA A 644 -1.22 -15.28 -38.30
CA ALA A 644 -1.21 -13.87 -38.66
C ALA A 644 -2.63 -13.44 -39.06
N ARG A 645 -3.33 -12.69 -38.20
CA ARG A 645 -4.60 -12.04 -38.54
C ARG A 645 -4.30 -10.80 -39.37
N LEU A 646 -4.91 -10.72 -40.55
CA LEU A 646 -4.70 -9.64 -41.51
C LEU A 646 -5.92 -8.72 -41.55
N GLU A 647 -5.70 -7.42 -41.39
CA GLU A 647 -6.74 -6.40 -41.36
C GLU A 647 -6.43 -5.26 -42.33
N ALA A 648 -7.47 -4.72 -42.96
CA ALA A 648 -7.37 -3.53 -43.81
C ALA A 648 -8.58 -2.63 -43.57
N SER A 649 -8.35 -1.38 -43.19
CA SER A 649 -9.42 -0.39 -42.94
C SER A 649 -10.50 -0.90 -41.95
N ASN A 650 -10.08 -1.51 -40.83
CA ASN A 650 -10.94 -2.16 -39.84
C ASN A 650 -11.81 -3.32 -40.39
N GLN A 651 -11.41 -3.93 -41.52
CA GLN A 651 -12.03 -5.15 -42.03
C GLN A 651 -11.00 -6.27 -42.05
N CYS A 652 -11.28 -7.37 -41.34
CA CYS A 652 -10.41 -8.52 -41.41
C CYS A 652 -10.48 -9.16 -42.81
N GLN A 653 -9.31 -9.46 -43.35
CA GLN A 653 -9.09 -10.01 -44.68
C GLN A 653 -8.92 -11.54 -44.65
N GLY A 654 -8.49 -12.08 -43.50
CA GLY A 654 -8.25 -13.51 -43.28
C GLY A 654 -7.19 -13.75 -42.20
N VAL A 655 -6.92 -15.03 -41.94
CA VAL A 655 -5.81 -15.46 -41.09
C VAL A 655 -4.87 -16.36 -41.90
N GLU A 656 -3.58 -16.12 -41.80
CA GLU A 656 -2.53 -16.93 -42.42
C GLU A 656 -1.68 -17.68 -41.38
N GLU A 657 -1.33 -18.94 -41.67
CA GLU A 657 -0.36 -19.69 -40.84
C GLU A 657 1.07 -19.34 -41.25
N ILE A 658 1.88 -18.89 -40.29
CA ILE A 658 3.33 -18.70 -40.46
C ILE A 658 4.10 -19.73 -39.64
N THR A 659 5.18 -20.25 -40.20
CA THR A 659 6.03 -21.25 -39.55
C THR A 659 7.36 -20.63 -39.11
N LEU A 660 7.69 -20.75 -37.82
CA LEU A 660 8.98 -20.38 -37.23
C LEU A 660 9.82 -21.64 -37.03
N ILE A 661 11.07 -21.61 -37.50
CA ILE A 661 12.00 -22.74 -37.41
C ILE A 661 13.29 -22.28 -36.72
N VAL A 662 13.65 -22.96 -35.63
CA VAL A 662 14.91 -22.73 -34.92
C VAL A 662 15.92 -23.80 -35.34
N GLN A 663 17.08 -23.37 -35.79
CA GLN A 663 18.17 -24.23 -36.22
C GLN A 663 19.25 -24.34 -35.13
N PRO A 664 19.80 -25.54 -34.86
CA PRO A 664 20.85 -25.72 -33.86
C PRO A 664 22.10 -24.90 -34.14
N THR A 665 22.68 -24.35 -33.07
CA THR A 665 23.97 -23.65 -33.08
C THR A 665 25.07 -24.59 -32.57
N PRO A 666 26.29 -24.59 -33.14
CA PRO A 666 27.34 -25.51 -32.72
C PRO A 666 27.90 -25.20 -31.32
N GLN A 667 28.31 -26.25 -30.61
CA GLN A 667 29.10 -26.12 -29.39
C GLN A 667 30.60 -26.04 -29.72
N VAL A 668 31.32 -25.12 -29.08
CA VAL A 668 32.77 -24.95 -29.31
C VAL A 668 33.56 -25.49 -28.12
N ILE A 669 34.13 -26.68 -28.29
CA ILE A 669 34.94 -27.37 -27.28
C ILE A 669 36.42 -27.18 -27.61
N ILE A 670 37.10 -26.32 -26.85
CA ILE A 670 38.56 -26.08 -26.92
C ILE A 670 39.08 -25.65 -25.54
N ASN A 671 40.33 -25.94 -25.20
CA ASN A 671 40.91 -25.53 -23.91
C ASN A 671 41.13 -24.00 -23.86
N ASP A 672 41.12 -23.44 -22.66
CA ASP A 672 41.30 -21.99 -22.47
C ASP A 672 42.77 -21.57 -22.64
N GLU A 673 43.72 -22.47 -22.40
CA GLU A 673 45.16 -22.22 -22.51
C GLU A 673 45.90 -23.37 -23.20
N TYR A 674 46.87 -23.01 -24.04
CA TYR A 674 47.88 -23.91 -24.60
C TYR A 674 49.29 -23.32 -24.44
N TYR A 675 50.31 -24.17 -24.51
CA TYR A 675 51.71 -23.76 -24.37
C TYR A 675 52.46 -23.93 -25.69
N LEU A 676 53.21 -22.92 -26.10
CA LEU A 676 54.09 -22.96 -27.26
C LEU A 676 55.55 -23.07 -26.79
N CYS A 677 56.22 -24.15 -27.18
CA CYS A 677 57.64 -24.35 -26.88
C CYS A 677 58.49 -23.36 -27.70
N THR A 678 59.09 -22.36 -27.05
CA THR A 678 59.77 -21.25 -27.74
C THR A 678 61.09 -21.67 -28.41
N ASP A 679 61.66 -22.79 -27.96
CA ASP A 679 62.81 -23.47 -28.56
C ASP A 679 62.45 -24.32 -29.80
N ASN A 680 61.17 -24.67 -29.98
CA ASN A 680 60.64 -25.32 -31.17
C ASN A 680 59.18 -24.88 -31.43
N PRO A 681 58.96 -23.69 -32.05
CA PRO A 681 57.67 -22.98 -32.01
C PRO A 681 56.65 -23.53 -33.02
N ILE A 682 56.20 -24.76 -32.81
CA ILE A 682 55.13 -25.40 -33.58
C ILE A 682 54.14 -26.04 -32.60
N LEU A 683 52.91 -25.51 -32.56
CA LEU A 683 51.78 -26.08 -31.83
C LEU A 683 50.65 -26.40 -32.83
N GLU A 684 50.32 -27.67 -33.00
CA GLU A 684 49.21 -28.11 -33.84
C GLU A 684 47.94 -28.27 -33.00
N LEU A 685 46.87 -27.57 -33.37
CA LEU A 685 45.56 -27.68 -32.73
C LEU A 685 44.53 -28.24 -33.71
N ASN A 686 43.62 -29.06 -33.21
CA ASN A 686 42.51 -29.65 -33.96
C ASN A 686 41.19 -29.25 -33.29
N ALA A 687 40.23 -28.75 -34.08
CA ALA A 687 38.85 -28.63 -33.66
C ALA A 687 38.13 -29.97 -33.81
N GLU A 688 36.99 -30.12 -33.15
CA GLU A 688 36.14 -31.29 -33.34
C GLU A 688 35.60 -31.37 -34.79
N PRO A 689 35.60 -32.54 -35.43
CA PRO A 689 35.03 -32.71 -36.77
C PRO A 689 33.49 -32.67 -36.73
N GLY A 690 32.85 -32.27 -37.83
CA GLY A 690 31.39 -32.33 -37.99
C GLY A 690 30.68 -31.02 -38.31
N TYR A 691 31.42 -29.91 -38.45
CA TYR A 691 30.87 -28.59 -38.76
C TYR A 691 31.07 -28.23 -40.24
N ASP A 692 30.22 -27.37 -40.79
CA ASP A 692 30.34 -26.88 -42.18
C ASP A 692 31.36 -25.73 -42.29
N ILE A 693 31.56 -25.01 -41.19
CA ILE A 693 32.43 -23.84 -41.10
C ILE A 693 33.47 -24.05 -40.00
N TYR A 694 34.74 -23.85 -40.35
CA TYR A 694 35.86 -23.75 -39.44
C TYR A 694 36.59 -22.45 -39.67
N GLN A 695 36.76 -21.62 -38.65
CA GLN A 695 37.56 -20.39 -38.76
C GLN A 695 38.41 -20.19 -37.50
N TRP A 696 39.73 -20.12 -37.70
CA TRP A 696 40.70 -19.85 -36.66
C TRP A 696 41.21 -18.43 -36.81
N PHE A 697 41.16 -17.64 -35.75
CA PHE A 697 41.63 -16.27 -35.74
C PHE A 697 42.77 -16.08 -34.73
N LYS A 698 43.75 -15.27 -35.11
CA LYS A 698 44.71 -14.65 -34.18
C LYS A 698 44.20 -13.26 -33.82
N ILE A 699 44.16 -12.96 -32.53
CA ILE A 699 43.71 -11.67 -32.00
C ILE A 699 44.95 -10.82 -31.68
N GLU A 700 45.11 -9.72 -32.41
CA GLU A 700 46.18 -8.75 -32.19
C GLU A 700 45.93 -7.90 -30.94
N ALA A 701 46.97 -7.24 -30.42
CA ALA A 701 46.88 -6.44 -29.19
C ALA A 701 45.89 -5.26 -29.26
N ASN A 702 45.54 -4.80 -30.46
CA ASN A 702 44.53 -3.77 -30.71
C ASN A 702 43.09 -4.33 -30.86
N GLY A 703 42.91 -5.64 -30.68
CA GLY A 703 41.64 -6.35 -30.86
C GLY A 703 41.31 -6.74 -32.30
N THR A 704 42.18 -6.45 -33.29
CA THR A 704 41.97 -6.90 -34.67
C THR A 704 42.14 -8.41 -34.78
N GLU A 705 41.19 -9.06 -35.45
CA GLU A 705 41.23 -10.51 -35.69
C GLU A 705 41.72 -10.82 -37.10
N ASN A 706 42.76 -11.66 -37.19
CA ASN A 706 43.33 -12.13 -38.44
C ASN A 706 42.99 -13.61 -38.62
N LEU A 707 42.27 -13.96 -39.68
CA LEU A 707 41.99 -15.35 -40.04
C LEU A 707 43.30 -16.07 -40.40
N ILE A 708 43.64 -17.14 -39.67
CA ILE A 708 44.88 -17.92 -39.84
C ILE A 708 44.65 -19.30 -40.46
N SER A 709 43.44 -19.86 -40.34
CA SER A 709 43.07 -21.14 -40.97
C SER A 709 41.55 -21.23 -41.12
N SER A 710 41.10 -21.93 -42.17
CA SER A 710 39.70 -22.33 -42.35
C SER A 710 39.53 -23.84 -42.44
N SER A 711 40.49 -24.59 -41.89
CA SER A 711 40.47 -26.06 -41.83
C SER A 711 40.13 -26.56 -40.44
N VAL A 712 39.79 -27.85 -40.32
CA VAL A 712 39.55 -28.51 -39.03
C VAL A 712 40.76 -28.41 -38.08
N ASN A 713 41.95 -28.22 -38.62
CA ASN A 713 43.19 -28.04 -37.88
C ASN A 713 43.91 -26.73 -38.22
N THR A 714 44.79 -26.31 -37.32
CA THR A 714 45.62 -25.12 -37.47
C THR A 714 46.99 -25.30 -36.82
N VAL A 715 47.97 -24.53 -37.31
CA VAL A 715 49.32 -24.47 -36.74
C VAL A 715 49.52 -23.10 -36.11
N ILE A 716 49.84 -23.08 -34.82
CA ILE A 716 50.18 -21.89 -34.05
C ILE A 716 51.69 -21.84 -33.85
N ASN A 717 52.30 -20.72 -34.24
CA ASN A 717 53.75 -20.49 -34.19
C ASN A 717 54.13 -19.22 -33.41
N THR A 718 53.14 -18.51 -32.84
CA THR A 718 53.37 -17.34 -31.99
C THR A 718 52.50 -17.37 -30.75
N ILE A 719 53.00 -16.83 -29.65
CA ILE A 719 52.19 -16.61 -28.44
C ILE A 719 51.14 -15.52 -28.68
N GLY A 720 50.06 -15.53 -27.92
CA GLY A 720 49.00 -14.53 -28.01
C GLY A 720 47.60 -15.09 -27.79
N ASN A 721 46.60 -14.29 -28.12
CA ASN A 721 45.19 -14.66 -28.00
C ASN A 721 44.65 -15.15 -29.34
N TYR A 722 43.79 -16.16 -29.31
CA TYR A 722 43.21 -16.81 -30.48
C TYR A 722 41.71 -17.04 -30.28
N ARG A 723 40.97 -17.23 -31.38
CA ARG A 723 39.54 -17.58 -31.38
C ARG A 723 39.28 -18.70 -32.38
N LEU A 724 38.51 -19.70 -31.97
CA LEU A 724 37.95 -20.72 -32.86
C LEU A 724 36.46 -20.43 -33.04
N GLU A 725 36.02 -20.32 -34.29
CA GLU A 725 34.61 -20.24 -34.68
C GLU A 725 34.22 -21.47 -35.50
N LEU A 726 33.08 -22.04 -35.12
CA LEU A 726 32.46 -23.21 -35.76
C LEU A 726 31.05 -22.82 -36.23
N GLY A 727 30.58 -23.43 -37.33
CA GLY A 727 29.27 -23.12 -37.88
C GLY A 727 28.61 -24.27 -38.62
N TYR A 728 27.28 -24.30 -38.58
CA TYR A 728 26.43 -25.10 -39.47
C TYR A 728 25.80 -24.23 -40.55
N SER A 729 25.67 -24.77 -41.76
CA SER A 729 25.08 -24.10 -42.90
C SER A 729 23.74 -24.73 -43.27
N TYR A 730 22.66 -23.98 -43.10
CA TYR A 730 21.29 -24.40 -43.35
C TYR A 730 20.77 -23.80 -44.67
N ASN A 731 19.73 -24.44 -45.25
CA ASN A 731 19.02 -23.94 -46.42
C ASN A 731 19.92 -23.63 -47.64
N GLY A 732 20.89 -24.50 -47.92
CA GLY A 732 21.80 -24.33 -49.05
C GLY A 732 22.74 -23.13 -48.93
N GLY A 733 23.05 -22.68 -47.71
CA GLY A 733 23.94 -21.56 -47.44
C GLY A 733 23.25 -20.22 -47.18
N ALA A 734 21.91 -20.19 -47.22
CA ALA A 734 21.14 -18.97 -46.97
C ALA A 734 21.15 -18.54 -45.49
N GLN A 735 21.44 -19.46 -44.57
CA GLN A 735 21.54 -19.18 -43.14
C GLN A 735 22.70 -19.97 -42.53
N ASN A 736 23.55 -19.28 -41.76
CA ASN A 736 24.63 -19.90 -41.01
C ASN A 736 24.42 -19.65 -39.52
N CYS A 737 24.47 -20.71 -38.71
CA CYS A 737 24.48 -20.59 -37.26
C CYS A 737 25.88 -20.89 -36.75
N THR A 738 26.52 -19.88 -36.16
CA THR A 738 27.93 -19.93 -35.74
C THR A 738 28.06 -19.67 -34.25
N ASN A 739 29.07 -20.29 -33.64
CA ASN A 739 29.49 -20.01 -32.27
C ASN A 739 31.02 -19.96 -32.21
N SER A 740 31.58 -19.27 -31.21
CA SER A 740 33.04 -19.15 -31.08
C SER A 740 33.54 -19.14 -29.63
N LYS A 741 34.78 -19.57 -29.43
CA LYS A 741 35.47 -19.55 -28.14
C LYS A 741 36.89 -19.01 -28.29
N GLN A 742 37.31 -18.15 -27.36
CA GLN A 742 38.68 -17.61 -27.28
C GLN A 742 39.56 -18.47 -26.37
N PHE A 743 40.86 -18.51 -26.67
CA PHE A 743 41.89 -19.20 -25.88
C PHE A 743 43.23 -18.47 -25.99
N VAL A 744 44.13 -18.70 -25.03
CA VAL A 744 45.47 -18.09 -24.97
C VAL A 744 46.57 -19.10 -25.23
N VAL A 745 47.62 -18.66 -25.92
CA VAL A 745 48.85 -19.44 -26.12
C VAL A 745 50.00 -18.74 -25.43
N THR A 746 50.55 -19.38 -24.39
CA THR A 746 51.64 -18.83 -23.56
C THR A 746 52.98 -19.53 -23.82
N PRO A 747 54.13 -18.87 -23.59
CA PRO A 747 55.44 -19.47 -23.85
C PRO A 747 55.81 -20.54 -22.79
N SER A 748 56.60 -21.53 -23.22
CA SER A 748 57.34 -22.48 -22.36
C SER A 748 58.60 -22.94 -23.10
N ASN A 749 59.61 -23.51 -22.43
CA ASN A 749 60.79 -24.11 -23.08
C ASN A 749 61.55 -25.07 -22.16
N ILE A 750 62.57 -25.75 -22.70
CA ILE A 750 63.53 -26.50 -21.89
C ILE A 750 64.37 -25.54 -21.02
N ALA A 751 64.52 -25.87 -19.74
CA ALA A 751 65.35 -25.10 -18.81
C ALA A 751 66.82 -25.01 -19.28
N THR A 752 67.51 -23.93 -18.97
CA THR A 752 68.98 -23.85 -19.05
C THR A 752 69.57 -23.84 -17.64
N ILE A 753 70.39 -24.85 -17.29
CA ILE A 753 71.10 -24.88 -16.01
C ILE A 753 72.24 -23.86 -16.06
N THR A 754 72.15 -22.83 -15.22
CA THR A 754 73.14 -21.74 -15.15
C THR A 754 74.19 -21.98 -14.10
N ASN A 755 73.82 -22.60 -12.98
CA ASN A 755 74.73 -22.95 -11.90
C ASN A 755 74.16 -24.10 -11.06
N VAL A 756 75.04 -24.85 -10.39
CA VAL A 756 74.66 -25.81 -9.35
C VAL A 756 75.49 -25.56 -8.11
N GLU A 757 74.83 -25.14 -7.03
CA GLU A 757 75.48 -24.87 -5.75
C GLU A 757 75.56 -26.14 -4.91
N VAL A 758 76.76 -26.47 -4.42
CA VAL A 758 77.00 -27.67 -3.61
C VAL A 758 77.43 -27.27 -2.21
N LYS A 759 76.76 -27.82 -1.20
CA LYS A 759 77.20 -27.79 0.21
C LYS A 759 77.48 -29.21 0.65
N ASP A 760 78.75 -29.56 0.74
CA ASP A 760 79.24 -30.91 1.04
C ASP A 760 80.09 -30.93 2.33
N LEU A 761 80.71 -32.06 2.66
CA LEU A 761 81.48 -32.25 3.90
C LEU A 761 80.69 -32.01 5.20
N SER A 762 79.37 -32.20 5.16
CA SER A 762 78.49 -32.04 6.31
C SER A 762 77.73 -33.33 6.61
N ASN A 763 77.00 -33.36 7.74
CA ASN A 763 76.10 -34.48 8.04
C ASN A 763 74.89 -34.54 7.08
N ASN A 764 74.63 -33.47 6.32
CA ASN A 764 73.52 -33.35 5.39
C ASN A 764 73.99 -32.57 4.16
N ASN A 765 74.61 -33.26 3.20
CA ASN A 765 75.03 -32.61 1.96
C ASN A 765 73.80 -32.16 1.16
N SER A 766 73.89 -31.01 0.52
CA SER A 766 72.80 -30.45 -0.29
C SER A 766 73.27 -29.89 -1.62
N ILE A 767 72.38 -29.94 -2.61
CA ILE A 767 72.57 -29.35 -3.94
C ILE A 767 71.41 -28.41 -4.24
N SER A 768 71.70 -27.21 -4.75
CA SER A 768 70.68 -26.29 -5.30
C SER A 768 70.96 -26.01 -6.78
N ILE A 769 69.99 -26.33 -7.64
CA ILE A 769 70.08 -26.20 -9.10
C ILE A 769 69.47 -24.86 -9.52
N ILE A 770 70.22 -24.03 -10.24
CA ILE A 770 69.77 -22.71 -10.67
C ILE A 770 69.56 -22.74 -12.18
N VAL A 771 68.36 -22.37 -12.63
CA VAL A 771 67.97 -22.42 -14.05
C VAL A 771 67.38 -21.11 -14.55
N THR A 772 67.35 -20.95 -15.88
CA THR A 772 66.65 -19.87 -16.59
C THR A 772 65.79 -20.45 -17.73
N GLY A 773 64.67 -19.79 -18.05
CA GLY A 773 63.80 -20.08 -19.21
C GLY A 773 62.35 -19.67 -18.93
N ASP A 774 61.45 -19.90 -19.89
CA ASP A 774 60.04 -19.53 -19.88
C ASP A 774 59.10 -20.64 -19.34
N GLY A 775 59.63 -21.86 -19.14
CA GLY A 775 58.89 -23.01 -18.63
C GLY A 775 58.67 -23.05 -17.12
N ASP A 776 57.88 -24.03 -16.68
CA ASP A 776 57.65 -24.36 -15.26
C ASP A 776 58.38 -25.66 -14.93
N TYR A 777 59.31 -25.64 -13.98
CA TYR A 777 60.34 -26.66 -13.88
C TYR A 777 60.24 -27.54 -12.63
N GLU A 778 60.55 -28.81 -12.82
CA GLU A 778 60.84 -29.77 -11.76
C GLU A 778 62.24 -30.38 -11.93
N TYR A 779 62.82 -30.81 -10.83
CA TYR A 779 64.25 -31.13 -10.73
C TYR A 779 64.42 -32.58 -10.28
N ALA A 780 65.42 -33.28 -10.80
CA ALA A 780 65.84 -34.59 -10.34
C ALA A 780 67.36 -34.68 -10.21
N ILE A 781 67.82 -35.58 -9.33
CA ILE A 781 69.23 -35.98 -9.22
C ILE A 781 69.36 -37.48 -9.48
N LEU A 782 70.53 -37.92 -9.94
CA LEU A 782 70.96 -39.31 -10.12
C LEU A 782 70.32 -40.10 -11.28
N ASP A 783 69.02 -39.93 -11.58
CA ASP A 783 68.33 -40.63 -12.67
C ASP A 783 67.41 -39.68 -13.45
N LEU A 784 67.51 -39.71 -14.78
CA LEU A 784 66.66 -38.95 -15.71
C LEU A 784 65.17 -39.26 -15.54
N ARG A 785 64.83 -40.46 -15.03
CA ARG A 785 63.44 -40.88 -14.76
C ARG A 785 62.91 -40.40 -13.40
N GLY A 786 63.76 -39.75 -12.61
CA GLY A 786 63.39 -39.18 -11.31
C GLY A 786 63.83 -40.04 -10.11
N PRO A 787 63.31 -39.75 -8.91
CA PRO A 787 62.16 -38.89 -8.65
C PRO A 787 62.42 -37.40 -8.93
N TYR A 788 61.44 -36.73 -9.53
CA TYR A 788 61.44 -35.27 -9.70
C TYR A 788 60.74 -34.58 -8.52
N GLN A 789 61.19 -33.37 -8.19
CA GLN A 789 60.59 -32.50 -7.18
C GLN A 789 60.54 -31.05 -7.66
N ASP A 790 59.55 -30.29 -7.19
CA ASP A 790 59.39 -28.87 -7.54
C ASP A 790 60.49 -27.98 -6.94
N SER A 791 61.00 -28.37 -5.78
CA SER A 791 62.10 -27.63 -5.17
C SER A 791 63.39 -27.90 -5.94
N ASN A 792 64.10 -26.83 -6.27
CA ASN A 792 65.42 -26.92 -6.89
C ASN A 792 66.53 -27.38 -5.94
N THR A 793 66.20 -27.67 -4.67
CA THR A 793 67.17 -28.01 -3.62
C THR A 793 66.98 -29.43 -3.09
N PHE A 794 68.05 -30.22 -3.12
CA PHE A 794 68.12 -31.58 -2.62
C PHE A 794 68.93 -31.61 -1.33
N THR A 795 68.51 -32.41 -0.36
CA THR A 795 69.20 -32.63 0.91
C THR A 795 69.49 -34.12 1.10
N ASN A 796 70.40 -34.45 2.02
CA ASN A 796 70.93 -35.78 2.27
C ASN A 796 71.55 -36.42 1.02
N VAL A 797 72.17 -35.59 0.19
CA VAL A 797 72.74 -36.01 -1.09
C VAL A 797 73.98 -36.90 -0.84
N PRO A 798 74.05 -38.10 -1.44
CA PRO A 798 75.21 -38.96 -1.26
C PRO A 798 76.47 -38.29 -1.82
N ALA A 799 77.59 -38.47 -1.13
CA ALA A 799 78.88 -38.02 -1.63
C ALA A 799 79.31 -38.87 -2.84
N GLY A 800 79.77 -38.22 -3.90
CA GLY A 800 80.03 -38.84 -5.19
C GLY A 800 79.93 -37.84 -6.34
N ILE A 801 80.12 -38.33 -7.57
CA ILE A 801 79.80 -37.57 -8.79
C ILE A 801 78.39 -38.00 -9.21
N LEU A 802 77.50 -37.05 -9.38
CA LEU A 802 76.09 -37.28 -9.71
C LEU A 802 75.66 -36.39 -10.87
N GLU A 803 74.61 -36.80 -11.57
CA GLU A 803 73.99 -36.00 -12.62
C GLU A 803 72.71 -35.35 -12.12
N VAL A 804 72.42 -34.14 -12.58
CA VAL A 804 71.18 -33.44 -12.32
C VAL A 804 70.41 -33.18 -13.61
N PHE A 805 69.08 -33.18 -13.51
CA PHE A 805 68.13 -33.03 -14.61
C PHE A 805 67.05 -32.03 -14.24
N VAL A 806 66.62 -31.22 -15.21
CA VAL A 806 65.49 -30.29 -15.05
C VAL A 806 64.50 -30.50 -16.18
N ARG A 807 63.24 -30.73 -15.84
CA ARG A 807 62.16 -31.02 -16.80
C ARG A 807 61.12 -29.91 -16.77
N ASP A 808 60.69 -29.46 -17.94
CA ASP A 808 59.53 -28.59 -18.08
C ASP A 808 58.23 -29.39 -17.90
N LYS A 809 57.41 -28.98 -16.94
CA LYS A 809 56.12 -29.58 -16.61
C LYS A 809 55.09 -29.41 -17.73
N LYS A 810 55.27 -28.38 -18.58
CA LYS A 810 54.40 -28.10 -19.72
C LYS A 810 54.77 -28.91 -20.97
N GLY A 811 55.77 -29.79 -20.88
CA GLY A 811 56.07 -30.80 -21.89
C GLY A 811 57.09 -30.39 -22.95
N CYS A 812 57.77 -29.25 -22.81
CA CYS A 812 58.76 -28.81 -23.81
C CYS A 812 60.07 -29.61 -23.77
N GLY A 813 60.34 -30.33 -22.67
CA GLY A 813 61.40 -31.34 -22.62
C GLY A 813 62.18 -31.35 -21.31
N THR A 814 63.37 -31.98 -21.34
CA THR A 814 64.25 -32.14 -20.18
C THR A 814 65.68 -31.80 -20.58
N THR A 815 66.44 -31.21 -19.66
CA THR A 815 67.84 -30.85 -19.90
C THR A 815 68.72 -32.08 -20.17
N ALA A 816 69.82 -31.87 -20.89
CA ALA A 816 70.93 -32.83 -20.91
C ALA A 816 71.49 -33.05 -19.48
N PRO A 817 72.11 -34.21 -19.18
CA PRO A 817 72.69 -34.50 -17.87
C PRO A 817 73.78 -33.48 -17.51
N TYR A 818 73.70 -32.92 -16.30
CA TYR A 818 74.69 -32.00 -15.77
C TYR A 818 75.43 -32.62 -14.57
N SER A 819 76.72 -32.91 -14.72
CA SER A 819 77.51 -33.61 -13.70
C SER A 819 78.01 -32.67 -12.59
N VAL A 820 77.84 -33.09 -11.34
CA VAL A 820 78.20 -32.35 -10.12
C VAL A 820 79.00 -33.25 -9.18
N SER A 821 80.03 -32.70 -8.54
CA SER A 821 80.85 -33.39 -7.54
C SER A 821 80.45 -32.96 -6.12
N VAL A 822 80.05 -33.93 -5.29
CA VAL A 822 79.73 -33.77 -3.87
C VAL A 822 80.79 -34.49 -3.03
N ILE A 823 81.55 -33.74 -2.23
CA ILE A 823 82.67 -34.31 -1.47
C ILE A 823 82.24 -34.93 -0.13
N GLY A 824 82.73 -36.13 0.12
CA GLY A 824 82.58 -36.81 1.41
C GLY A 824 83.65 -37.89 1.58
N TYR A 825 83.61 -38.62 2.68
CA TYR A 825 84.60 -39.68 2.94
C TYR A 825 84.00 -40.77 3.83
N PRO A 826 84.40 -42.04 3.66
CA PRO A 826 83.98 -43.13 4.56
C PRO A 826 84.46 -42.87 5.99
N LYS A 827 83.61 -43.15 6.99
CA LYS A 827 83.98 -43.04 8.41
C LYS A 827 84.72 -44.25 8.94
N MET A 828 84.71 -45.35 8.20
CA MET A 828 85.48 -46.55 8.49
C MET A 828 85.73 -47.35 7.22
N PHE A 829 86.70 -48.24 7.26
CA PHE A 829 86.95 -49.22 6.22
C PHE A 829 87.54 -50.51 6.85
N THR A 830 87.41 -51.64 6.15
CA THR A 830 87.72 -52.99 6.64
C THR A 830 88.62 -53.73 5.65
N PRO A 831 89.94 -53.51 5.67
CA PRO A 831 90.87 -54.16 4.75
C PRO A 831 91.07 -55.64 5.13
N ASN A 832 90.09 -56.49 4.78
CA ASN A 832 90.06 -57.92 5.08
C ASN A 832 90.15 -58.79 3.79
N GLY A 833 90.13 -58.16 2.60
CA GLY A 833 90.28 -58.81 1.31
C GLY A 833 89.00 -59.40 0.73
N ASP A 834 87.82 -58.97 1.21
CA ASP A 834 86.51 -59.40 0.70
C ASP A 834 85.96 -58.52 -0.45
N ALA A 835 86.75 -57.55 -0.91
CA ALA A 835 86.44 -56.52 -1.90
C ALA A 835 85.39 -55.48 -1.46
N ILE A 836 85.00 -55.45 -0.18
CA ILE A 836 84.03 -54.51 0.38
C ILE A 836 84.70 -53.62 1.43
N ASN A 837 84.76 -52.31 1.15
CA ASN A 837 85.45 -51.33 2.00
C ASN A 837 86.91 -51.69 2.31
N ASP A 838 87.59 -52.39 1.39
CA ASP A 838 88.99 -52.77 1.53
C ASP A 838 89.96 -51.58 1.43
N THR A 839 89.51 -50.48 0.82
CA THR A 839 90.29 -49.26 0.69
C THR A 839 89.53 -48.03 1.19
N TRP A 840 90.28 -47.01 1.60
CA TRP A 840 89.75 -45.73 2.04
C TRP A 840 90.16 -44.61 1.08
N GLN A 841 89.17 -43.86 0.56
CA GLN A 841 89.34 -42.74 -0.37
C GLN A 841 88.28 -41.65 -0.12
N ILE A 842 88.53 -40.43 -0.59
CA ILE A 842 87.53 -39.36 -0.60
C ILE A 842 86.55 -39.56 -1.77
N ASN A 843 85.25 -39.58 -1.45
CA ASN A 843 84.18 -39.67 -2.43
C ASN A 843 83.98 -38.33 -3.14
N GLY A 844 83.61 -38.38 -4.43
CA GLY A 844 83.38 -37.19 -5.27
C GLY A 844 84.63 -36.67 -5.97
N ILE A 845 85.76 -37.36 -5.84
CA ILE A 845 87.00 -37.09 -6.58
C ILE A 845 87.18 -38.17 -7.65
N SER A 846 87.69 -37.78 -8.83
CA SER A 846 88.00 -38.69 -9.92
C SER A 846 89.11 -38.13 -10.81
N THR A 847 89.45 -38.85 -11.89
CA THR A 847 90.38 -38.34 -12.91
C THR A 847 89.86 -37.09 -13.65
N THR A 848 88.55 -36.81 -13.60
CA THR A 848 87.92 -35.65 -14.24
C THR A 848 87.43 -34.59 -13.24
N PHE A 849 87.28 -34.95 -11.96
CA PHE A 849 86.85 -34.03 -10.90
C PHE A 849 87.90 -33.96 -9.78
N LEU A 850 88.49 -32.76 -9.59
CA LEU A 850 89.46 -32.47 -8.54
C LEU A 850 90.71 -33.39 -8.56
N ALA A 851 91.17 -33.77 -9.76
CA ALA A 851 92.23 -34.75 -9.97
C ALA A 851 93.59 -34.35 -9.39
N LYS A 852 93.83 -33.05 -9.11
CA LYS A 852 95.09 -32.55 -8.53
C LYS A 852 95.03 -32.34 -7.01
N SER A 853 94.12 -33.01 -6.33
CA SER A 853 93.97 -32.90 -4.87
C SER A 853 95.09 -33.63 -4.12
N ASP A 854 95.52 -33.09 -2.98
CA ASP A 854 96.51 -33.72 -2.11
C ASP A 854 95.82 -34.34 -0.89
N ILE A 855 95.97 -35.66 -0.68
CA ILE A 855 95.34 -36.40 0.41
C ILE A 855 96.40 -37.13 1.23
N TYR A 856 96.44 -36.85 2.53
CA TYR A 856 97.42 -37.40 3.48
C TYR A 856 96.72 -38.06 4.66
N ILE A 857 97.22 -39.22 5.12
CA ILE A 857 96.72 -39.95 6.29
C ILE A 857 97.80 -40.07 7.36
N PHE A 858 97.40 -39.90 8.61
CA PHE A 858 98.23 -39.84 9.80
C PHE A 858 97.72 -40.80 10.89
N ASP A 859 98.63 -41.36 11.68
CA ASP A 859 98.29 -42.14 12.88
C ASP A 859 97.90 -41.25 14.08
N ARG A 860 97.54 -41.89 15.21
CA ARG A 860 97.16 -41.20 16.46
C ARG A 860 98.25 -40.33 17.10
N TYR A 861 99.50 -40.44 16.64
CA TYR A 861 100.63 -39.64 17.10
C TYR A 861 101.00 -38.53 16.10
N GLY A 862 100.27 -38.41 14.99
CA GLY A 862 100.49 -37.42 13.94
C GLY A 862 101.56 -37.81 12.91
N VAL A 863 101.96 -39.09 12.87
CA VAL A 863 102.95 -39.59 11.90
C VAL A 863 102.26 -39.91 10.58
N LEU A 864 102.80 -39.40 9.46
CA LEU A 864 102.27 -39.69 8.12
C LEU A 864 102.42 -41.18 7.79
N VAL A 865 101.30 -41.87 7.56
CA VAL A 865 101.26 -43.29 7.24
C VAL A 865 100.98 -43.57 5.76
N ALA A 866 100.29 -42.66 5.06
CA ALA A 866 100.04 -42.78 3.62
C ALA A 866 99.80 -41.42 2.95
N LYS A 867 100.17 -41.31 1.67
CA LYS A 867 99.69 -40.27 0.74
C LYS A 867 98.85 -40.96 -0.33
N ILE A 868 97.61 -40.52 -0.52
CA ILE A 868 96.69 -41.11 -1.49
C ILE A 868 96.69 -40.28 -2.78
N ASP A 869 96.73 -40.98 -3.93
CA ASP A 869 96.48 -40.39 -5.24
C ASP A 869 94.96 -40.29 -5.47
N PRO A 870 94.40 -39.11 -5.80
CA PRO A 870 93.00 -38.91 -6.21
C PRO A 870 92.46 -39.88 -7.26
N SER A 871 93.34 -40.42 -8.12
CA SER A 871 92.99 -41.36 -9.18
C SER A 871 93.13 -42.84 -8.79
N SER A 872 93.66 -43.11 -7.59
CA SER A 872 93.81 -44.46 -7.07
C SER A 872 92.56 -44.96 -6.34
N ASN A 873 92.48 -46.28 -6.13
CA ASN A 873 91.42 -46.92 -5.35
C ASN A 873 91.42 -46.55 -3.86
N GLY A 874 92.41 -45.78 -3.38
CA GLY A 874 92.52 -45.39 -1.98
C GLY A 874 93.58 -46.15 -1.20
N TRP A 875 93.63 -45.90 0.11
CA TRP A 875 94.56 -46.56 1.03
C TRP A 875 93.98 -47.88 1.55
N ASP A 876 94.73 -48.97 1.43
CA ASP A 876 94.36 -50.33 1.84
C ASP A 876 94.71 -50.66 3.30
N GLY A 877 95.16 -49.68 4.08
CA GLY A 877 95.55 -49.89 5.47
C GLY A 877 96.94 -50.48 5.64
N ASP A 878 97.76 -50.54 4.60
CA ASP A 878 99.18 -50.91 4.67
C ASP A 878 100.07 -49.66 4.72
N SER A 879 101.08 -49.66 5.59
CA SER A 879 102.13 -48.64 5.57
C SER A 879 103.50 -49.29 5.40
N LYS A 880 104.06 -49.16 4.19
CA LYS A 880 105.40 -49.68 3.81
C LYS A 880 105.54 -51.20 3.92
N GLY A 881 104.50 -51.94 3.56
CA GLY A 881 104.43 -53.41 3.61
C GLY A 881 104.09 -53.97 4.99
N ILE A 882 103.70 -53.12 5.94
CA ILE A 882 103.27 -53.52 7.28
C ILE A 882 101.79 -53.15 7.46
N PRO A 883 100.92 -54.12 7.78
CA PRO A 883 99.51 -53.87 8.07
C PRO A 883 99.38 -52.90 9.26
N ALA A 884 98.77 -51.73 9.03
CA ALA A 884 98.57 -50.74 10.07
C ALA A 884 97.61 -51.27 11.16
N PRO A 885 97.78 -50.90 12.44
CA PRO A 885 96.95 -51.41 13.54
C PRO A 885 95.50 -50.95 13.42
N GLU A 886 94.57 -51.75 13.96
CA GLU A 886 93.17 -51.34 14.15
C GLU A 886 93.11 -50.15 15.13
N SER A 887 92.77 -48.99 14.58
CA SER A 887 92.78 -47.70 15.29
C SER A 887 92.01 -46.67 14.48
N ASP A 888 91.75 -45.52 15.10
CA ASP A 888 91.40 -44.31 14.38
C ASP A 888 92.64 -43.71 13.72
N TYR A 889 92.43 -43.21 12.50
CA TYR A 889 93.39 -42.48 11.67
C TYR A 889 92.81 -41.12 11.30
N TRP A 890 93.68 -40.13 11.15
CA TRP A 890 93.31 -38.78 10.74
C TRP A 890 93.78 -38.53 9.33
N PHE A 891 93.04 -37.76 8.55
CA PHE A 891 93.48 -37.34 7.23
C PHE A 891 93.37 -35.83 7.08
N ARG A 892 94.14 -35.30 6.13
CA ARG A 892 94.01 -33.95 5.62
C ARG A 892 93.95 -33.99 4.11
N ALA A 893 92.96 -33.30 3.54
CA ALA A 893 92.70 -33.22 2.12
C ALA A 893 92.67 -31.76 1.69
N LYS A 894 93.57 -31.42 0.77
CA LYS A 894 93.56 -30.12 0.09
C LYS A 894 93.12 -30.33 -1.35
N LEU A 895 91.90 -29.92 -1.66
CA LEU A 895 91.27 -30.11 -2.95
C LEU A 895 91.81 -29.12 -3.99
N GLU A 896 91.77 -29.51 -5.27
CA GLU A 896 92.19 -28.65 -6.40
C GLU A 896 91.45 -27.30 -6.43
N ASN A 897 90.19 -27.28 -5.97
CA ASN A 897 89.39 -26.05 -5.89
C ASN A 897 89.70 -25.17 -4.66
N GLY A 898 90.79 -25.44 -3.94
CA GLY A 898 91.29 -24.64 -2.83
C GLY A 898 90.68 -24.96 -1.46
N ARG A 899 89.66 -25.82 -1.39
CA ARG A 899 89.07 -26.29 -0.13
C ARG A 899 90.06 -27.19 0.61
N ASP A 900 90.30 -26.94 1.90
CA ASP A 900 91.19 -27.70 2.77
C ASP A 900 90.39 -28.18 3.97
N PHE A 901 90.36 -29.49 4.20
CA PHE A 901 89.63 -30.08 5.31
C PHE A 901 90.37 -31.28 5.87
N ASN A 902 90.06 -31.61 7.11
CA ASN A 902 90.58 -32.77 7.80
C ASN A 902 89.43 -33.54 8.46
N GLY A 903 89.73 -34.76 8.86
CA GLY A 903 88.77 -35.63 9.53
C GLY A 903 89.46 -36.86 10.07
N HIS A 904 88.67 -37.78 10.59
CA HIS A 904 89.16 -39.07 11.02
C HIS A 904 88.23 -40.19 10.55
N PHE A 905 88.79 -41.39 10.48
CA PHE A 905 88.08 -42.62 10.17
C PHE A 905 88.71 -43.78 10.93
N SER A 906 87.94 -44.84 11.15
CA SER A 906 88.42 -46.04 11.84
C SER A 906 88.84 -47.12 10.85
N LEU A 907 90.03 -47.69 11.02
CA LEU A 907 90.42 -48.95 10.40
C LEU A 907 90.01 -50.08 11.35
N LYS A 908 89.19 -51.03 10.87
CA LYS A 908 88.78 -52.23 11.61
C LYS A 908 89.19 -53.47 10.81
N ARG A 909 89.58 -54.58 11.45
CA ARG A 909 89.85 -55.84 10.76
C ARG A 909 89.00 -56.98 11.31
#